data_AF-E5YKW4-F1
#
_entry.id   AF-E5YKW4-F1
#
_cell.length_a   1.000
_cell.length_b   1.000
_cell.length_c   1.000
_cell.angle_alpha   90.00
_cell.angle_beta   90.00
_cell.angle_gamma   90.00
#
_symmetry.space_group_name_H-M   'P 1'
#
loop_
_entity.id
_entity.type
_entity.pdbx_description
1 polymer ?
#
loop_
_entity_poly.entity_id
_entity_poly.type
_entity_poly.pdbx_seq_one_letter_code
_entity_poly.pdbx_strand_id
1 'polypeptide(L)'
;MVMADNWRAWGIGLCLVAVSGSSFADSLDAQRQRYLQVKQAWDSNQMMTVNQLMPTLRDYPLYPYLEYRQLTQDLGQATTIEIKDFIARNPTLPPAKSLPARYVNELSRRQDWTGLLVFSPQPPKPIAARCNYYYAQYATGHQKTAWDGARDIWLSGQSLPTNCDKLFDAWKASGDQTPLTVLERMRLALKKGNNGLVSFLAKQLPADYKTMGDALASLQADPRNVEAFARNVGPTDFTRDATEIAFSSLARQDADSARAMLPTLVRLQKIDAKQRQAMEDSIAWRLMGNDATTEDIQWRDNVIKNSNSASLIERRVRLALGNGNKKEIRTWLALLPQDVRDKDEWRYWNATVMIEDGKRSEGESILRALTQQRGFYPMVAAQKLGITYPLQVEVANKPTAALTKDPAIDRIRELMYWNMDNTARSEWVSLVSSKSKQDQAALARYAYEQNWADLSVQATITAKLWDHLEERFPMAWPQQFRQATEDKGISQSYSMAIARQESAWNPKAQSPVGASGLMQVMPKTAEHTAQMFNLSNYMNSSQLLDPVTNIQIGTSYLEYVYQSLGRNRILSSAAYNAGPSRVNTWLGNTGGRVDAVAFIESIPFSETRGYVKNVLAYDAYYRYFMKRPTKILTDAEWERRY
;
A
#
# COMPACT_ATOMS: atom_id res chain seq x y z
N MET A 1 -81.69 61.96 -40.84
CA MET A 1 -81.99 63.04 -39.86
C MET A 1 -81.36 62.60 -38.54
N VAL A 2 -80.03 62.80 -38.39
CA VAL A 2 -79.31 63.85 -37.63
C VAL A 2 -78.94 63.39 -36.21
N MET A 3 -77.67 63.71 -35.86
CA MET A 3 -76.93 63.59 -34.58
C MET A 3 -76.39 62.18 -34.25
N ALA A 4 -75.08 61.90 -34.30
CA ALA A 4 -73.87 62.51 -33.74
C ALA A 4 -73.55 62.08 -32.30
N ASP A 5 -72.28 61.72 -32.14
CA ASP A 5 -71.42 61.67 -30.95
C ASP A 5 -71.31 60.39 -30.06
N ASN A 6 -70.26 59.61 -30.36
CA ASN A 6 -68.99 59.55 -29.59
C ASN A 6 -69.00 59.05 -28.12
N TRP A 7 -68.51 57.80 -27.88
CA TRP A 7 -67.19 57.54 -27.24
C TRP A 7 -66.85 56.04 -27.02
N ARG A 8 -65.71 55.66 -27.61
CA ARG A 8 -64.66 54.67 -27.29
C ARG A 8 -64.89 53.62 -26.18
N ALA A 9 -64.69 52.35 -26.54
CA ALA A 9 -63.85 51.39 -25.80
C ALA A 9 -63.37 50.25 -26.71
N TRP A 10 -62.05 50.03 -26.76
CA TRP A 10 -61.38 48.94 -27.46
C TRP A 10 -61.53 47.63 -26.65
N GLY A 11 -62.10 46.59 -27.25
CA GLY A 11 -62.07 45.23 -26.73
C GLY A 11 -60.98 44.41 -27.42
N ILE A 12 -59.80 44.31 -26.80
CA ILE A 12 -58.77 43.35 -27.18
C ILE A 12 -59.12 42.01 -26.53
N GLY A 13 -59.38 41.00 -27.36
CA GLY A 13 -59.59 39.62 -26.91
C GLY A 13 -58.33 39.05 -26.28
N LEU A 14 -58.45 38.62 -25.02
CA LEU A 14 -57.44 37.90 -24.27
C LEU A 14 -57.44 36.42 -24.72
N CYS A 15 -56.51 36.05 -25.59
CA CYS A 15 -56.14 34.65 -25.77
C CYS A 15 -55.25 34.22 -24.60
N LEU A 16 -55.86 33.55 -23.60
CA LEU A 16 -55.16 32.80 -22.57
C LEU A 16 -54.45 31.59 -23.21
N VAL A 17 -53.19 31.77 -23.61
CA VAL A 17 -52.27 30.65 -23.81
C VAL A 17 -51.74 30.27 -22.44
N ALA A 18 -52.32 29.23 -21.84
CA ALA A 18 -51.71 28.53 -20.73
C ALA A 18 -50.43 27.85 -21.25
N VAL A 19 -49.27 28.50 -21.06
CA VAL A 19 -47.98 27.82 -21.19
C VAL A 19 -47.85 26.89 -20.00
N SER A 20 -48.31 25.65 -20.17
CA SER A 20 -47.94 24.55 -19.30
C SER A 20 -46.44 24.33 -19.46
N GLY A 21 -45.64 24.95 -18.58
CA GLY A 21 -44.21 24.66 -18.47
C GLY A 21 -44.03 23.24 -17.98
N SER A 22 -43.95 22.29 -18.90
CA SER A 22 -43.44 20.96 -18.61
C SER A 22 -41.99 21.12 -18.16
N SER A 23 -41.75 21.05 -16.85
CA SER A 23 -40.40 20.95 -16.29
C SER A 23 -39.81 19.60 -16.71
N PHE A 24 -39.22 19.54 -17.90
CA PHE A 24 -38.42 18.39 -18.29
C PHE A 24 -37.24 18.32 -17.30
N ALA A 25 -37.14 17.19 -16.59
CA ALA A 25 -35.95 16.87 -15.83
C ALA A 25 -34.76 16.98 -16.77
N ASP A 26 -33.77 17.79 -16.36
CA ASP A 26 -32.62 18.08 -17.21
C ASP A 26 -31.87 16.79 -17.55
N SER A 27 -31.39 16.66 -18.79
CA SER A 27 -30.70 15.44 -19.20
C SER A 27 -29.36 15.30 -18.48
N LEU A 28 -28.93 14.07 -18.20
CA LEU A 28 -27.64 13.82 -17.56
C LEU A 28 -26.47 14.43 -18.36
N ASP A 29 -26.56 14.43 -19.70
CA ASP A 29 -25.54 15.02 -20.55
C ASP A 29 -25.50 16.54 -20.44
N ALA A 30 -26.65 17.21 -20.34
CA ALA A 30 -26.69 18.66 -20.08
C ALA A 30 -26.10 19.00 -18.70
N GLN A 31 -26.38 18.18 -17.69
CA GLN A 31 -25.77 18.32 -16.36
C GLN A 31 -24.24 18.11 -16.41
N ARG A 32 -23.74 17.11 -17.16
CA ARG A 32 -22.30 16.88 -17.37
C ARG A 32 -21.61 18.08 -18.02
N GLN A 33 -22.23 18.70 -19.03
CA GLN A 33 -21.68 19.89 -19.66
C GLN A 33 -21.58 21.05 -18.66
N ARG A 34 -22.63 21.31 -17.89
CA ARG A 34 -22.59 22.36 -16.86
C ARG A 34 -21.60 22.05 -15.73
N TYR A 35 -21.44 20.78 -15.35
CA TYR A 35 -20.44 20.37 -14.37
C TYR A 35 -19.01 20.67 -14.87
N LEU A 36 -18.73 20.39 -16.14
CA LEU A 36 -17.44 20.75 -16.75
C LEU A 36 -17.24 22.28 -16.78
N GLN A 37 -18.25 23.04 -17.19
CA GLN A 37 -18.21 24.51 -17.21
C GLN A 37 -17.96 25.08 -15.81
N VAL A 38 -18.64 24.55 -14.78
CA VAL A 38 -18.41 24.96 -13.38
C VAL A 38 -16.97 24.70 -12.98
N LYS A 39 -16.43 23.52 -13.26
CA LYS A 39 -15.03 23.20 -12.92
C LYS A 39 -14.05 24.16 -13.60
N GLN A 40 -14.21 24.40 -14.90
CA GLN A 40 -13.35 25.31 -15.67
C GLN A 40 -13.43 26.75 -15.16
N ALA A 41 -14.65 27.24 -14.90
CA ALA A 41 -14.86 28.56 -14.32
C ALA A 41 -14.20 28.67 -12.94
N TRP A 42 -14.33 27.64 -12.11
CA TRP A 42 -13.73 27.61 -10.77
C TRP A 42 -12.20 27.58 -10.81
N ASP A 43 -11.62 26.77 -11.69
CA ASP A 43 -10.16 26.67 -11.87
C ASP A 43 -9.58 27.98 -12.44
N SER A 44 -10.40 28.74 -13.17
CA SER A 44 -10.07 30.08 -13.69
C SER A 44 -10.48 31.24 -12.75
N ASN A 45 -10.93 30.93 -11.53
CA ASN A 45 -11.41 31.90 -10.52
C ASN A 45 -12.57 32.82 -10.99
N GLN A 46 -13.42 32.37 -11.91
CA GLN A 46 -14.60 33.09 -12.41
C GLN A 46 -15.83 32.85 -11.50
N MET A 47 -15.79 33.41 -10.29
CA MET A 47 -16.78 33.07 -9.25
C MET A 47 -18.22 33.51 -9.56
N MET A 48 -18.45 34.53 -10.38
CA MET A 48 -19.81 34.90 -10.83
C MET A 48 -20.45 33.76 -11.63
N THR A 49 -19.69 33.17 -12.57
CA THR A 49 -20.12 32.02 -13.37
C THR A 49 -20.37 30.80 -12.50
N VAL A 50 -19.48 30.54 -11.52
CA VAL A 50 -19.67 29.45 -10.55
C VAL A 50 -20.99 29.63 -9.79
N ASN A 51 -21.23 30.81 -9.23
CA ASN A 51 -22.44 31.10 -8.45
C ASN A 51 -23.73 30.99 -9.28
N GLN A 52 -23.68 31.34 -10.57
CA GLN A 52 -24.81 31.20 -11.48
C GLN A 52 -25.11 29.73 -11.83
N LEU A 53 -24.07 28.92 -12.05
CA LEU A 53 -24.23 27.54 -12.49
C LEU A 53 -24.48 26.55 -11.34
N MET A 54 -23.96 26.81 -10.14
CA MET A 54 -24.08 25.92 -8.98
C MET A 54 -25.54 25.48 -8.67
N PRO A 55 -26.54 26.38 -8.62
CA PRO A 55 -27.94 25.98 -8.38
C PRO A 55 -28.53 25.05 -9.45
N THR A 56 -28.00 25.10 -10.68
CA THR A 56 -28.48 24.28 -11.81
C THR A 56 -27.99 22.84 -11.79
N LEU A 57 -27.13 22.49 -10.83
CA LEU A 57 -26.50 21.17 -10.70
C LEU A 57 -26.98 20.40 -9.46
N ARG A 58 -27.97 20.88 -8.71
CA ARG A 58 -28.41 20.23 -7.45
C ARG A 58 -28.79 18.75 -7.60
N ASP A 59 -29.34 18.38 -8.76
CA ASP A 59 -29.73 17.00 -9.06
C ASP A 59 -28.60 16.16 -9.69
N TYR A 60 -27.45 16.77 -9.99
CA TYR A 60 -26.30 16.06 -10.56
C TYR A 60 -25.57 15.25 -9.49
N PRO A 61 -25.23 13.96 -9.72
CA PRO A 61 -24.64 13.11 -8.69
C PRO A 61 -23.39 13.68 -8.01
N LEU A 62 -22.55 14.44 -8.73
CA LEU A 62 -21.32 15.01 -8.18
C LEU A 62 -21.49 16.39 -7.53
N TYR A 63 -22.71 16.91 -7.43
CA TYR A 63 -22.97 18.17 -6.72
C TYR A 63 -22.39 18.23 -5.30
N PRO A 64 -22.46 17.16 -4.47
CA PRO A 64 -21.86 17.19 -3.14
C PRO A 64 -20.34 17.45 -3.14
N TYR A 65 -19.62 17.10 -4.22
CA TYR A 65 -18.20 17.45 -4.36
C TYR A 65 -17.99 18.94 -4.64
N LEU A 66 -18.90 19.58 -5.37
CA LEU A 66 -18.88 21.02 -5.60
C LEU A 66 -19.23 21.79 -4.31
N GLU A 67 -20.25 21.34 -3.57
CA GLU A 67 -20.57 21.90 -2.25
C GLU A 67 -19.37 21.75 -1.29
N TYR A 68 -18.71 20.59 -1.27
CA TYR A 68 -17.50 20.39 -0.47
C TYR A 68 -16.38 21.36 -0.88
N ARG A 69 -16.18 21.58 -2.19
CA ARG A 69 -15.18 22.55 -2.70
C ARG A 69 -15.52 23.96 -2.23
N GLN A 70 -16.77 24.39 -2.37
CA GLN A 70 -17.25 25.69 -1.90
C GLN A 70 -16.99 25.88 -0.40
N LEU A 71 -17.47 24.93 0.40
CA LEU A 71 -17.39 24.96 1.86
C LEU A 71 -15.94 24.98 2.36
N THR A 72 -15.04 24.31 1.64
CA THR A 72 -13.64 24.18 2.07
C THR A 72 -12.70 25.23 1.49
N GLN A 73 -13.11 25.97 0.45
CA GLN A 73 -12.39 27.14 -0.04
C GLN A 73 -12.41 28.27 1.00
N ASP A 74 -13.59 28.50 1.59
CA ASP A 74 -13.78 29.53 2.62
C ASP A 74 -14.03 28.90 4.00
N LEU A 75 -13.34 27.80 4.31
CA LEU A 75 -13.52 27.07 5.56
C LEU A 75 -13.32 27.95 6.79
N GLY A 76 -12.54 29.04 6.69
CA GLY A 76 -12.33 30.02 7.74
C GLY A 76 -13.54 30.88 8.10
N GLN A 77 -14.53 30.99 7.21
CA GLN A 77 -15.78 31.71 7.43
C GLN A 77 -16.97 30.76 7.69
N ALA A 78 -16.81 29.46 7.40
CA ALA A 78 -17.87 28.48 7.62
C ALA A 78 -18.29 28.38 9.10
N THR A 79 -19.61 28.34 9.31
CA THR A 79 -20.25 28.16 10.61
C THR A 79 -20.37 26.69 10.99
N THR A 80 -20.47 26.41 12.29
CA THR A 80 -20.65 25.05 12.80
C THR A 80 -21.91 24.37 12.25
N ILE A 81 -22.97 25.15 12.01
CA ILE A 81 -24.24 24.66 11.47
C ILE A 81 -24.06 24.21 10.02
N GLU A 82 -23.45 25.04 9.16
CA GLU A 82 -23.20 24.69 7.76
C GLU A 82 -22.37 23.40 7.62
N ILE A 83 -21.35 23.22 8.46
CA ILE A 83 -20.53 22.00 8.46
C ILE A 83 -21.35 20.79 8.89
N LYS A 84 -22.11 20.89 9.99
CA LYS A 84 -22.96 19.79 10.47
C LYS A 84 -24.03 19.41 9.45
N ASP A 85 -24.68 20.40 8.84
CA ASP A 85 -25.72 20.19 7.84
C ASP A 85 -25.14 19.53 6.58
N PHE A 86 -23.96 19.95 6.12
CA PHE A 86 -23.29 19.31 5.00
C PHE A 86 -22.95 17.83 5.28
N ILE A 87 -22.41 17.53 6.47
CA ILE A 87 -22.10 16.15 6.87
C ILE A 87 -23.37 15.30 6.98
N ALA A 88 -24.42 15.83 7.59
CA ALA A 88 -25.69 15.13 7.78
C ALA A 88 -26.38 14.81 6.46
N ARG A 89 -26.31 15.71 5.47
CA ARG A 89 -26.83 15.47 4.12
C ARG A 89 -25.98 14.49 3.31
N ASN A 90 -24.70 14.32 3.64
CA ASN A 90 -23.74 13.55 2.85
C ASN A 90 -23.00 12.44 3.65
N PRO A 91 -23.71 11.54 4.35
CA PRO A 91 -23.08 10.58 5.26
C PRO A 91 -22.18 9.54 4.57
N THR A 92 -22.42 9.27 3.27
CA THR A 92 -21.66 8.28 2.49
C THR A 92 -20.50 8.89 1.69
N LEU A 93 -20.45 10.22 1.55
CA LEU A 93 -19.45 10.95 0.77
C LEU A 93 -18.07 10.90 1.45
N PRO A 94 -17.01 10.36 0.82
CA PRO A 94 -15.69 10.24 1.44
C PRO A 94 -15.11 11.56 1.98
N PRO A 95 -15.10 12.69 1.24
CA PRO A 95 -14.62 13.95 1.79
C PRO A 95 -15.46 14.49 2.96
N ALA A 96 -16.75 14.13 3.08
CA ALA A 96 -17.53 14.49 4.26
C ALA A 96 -17.06 13.74 5.52
N LYS A 97 -16.48 12.53 5.39
CA LYS A 97 -15.92 11.77 6.52
C LYS A 97 -14.64 12.39 7.10
N SER A 98 -13.85 13.10 6.29
CA SER A 98 -12.63 13.78 6.74
C SER A 98 -12.87 15.24 7.15
N LEU A 99 -13.99 15.85 6.73
CA LEU A 99 -14.35 17.22 7.04
C LEU A 99 -14.42 17.53 8.55
N PRO A 100 -14.98 16.66 9.44
CA PRO A 100 -14.99 16.94 10.88
C PRO A 100 -13.60 17.22 11.45
N ALA A 101 -12.60 16.39 11.12
CA ALA A 101 -11.24 16.58 11.60
C ALA A 101 -10.60 17.84 11.02
N ARG A 102 -10.89 18.15 9.75
CA ARG A 102 -10.44 19.40 9.11
C ARG A 102 -11.05 20.63 9.78
N TYR A 103 -12.33 20.58 10.14
CA TYR A 103 -13.01 21.68 10.81
C TYR A 103 -12.56 21.83 12.28
N VAL A 104 -12.28 20.74 13.00
CA VAL A 104 -11.64 20.80 14.33
C VAL A 104 -10.31 21.55 14.27
N ASN A 105 -9.48 21.29 13.25
CA ASN A 105 -8.23 22.03 13.06
C ASN A 105 -8.47 23.51 12.77
N GLU A 106 -9.51 23.83 12.02
CA GLU A 106 -9.90 25.21 11.73
C GLU A 106 -10.41 25.93 12.99
N LEU A 107 -11.26 25.32 13.82
CA LEU A 107 -11.71 25.90 15.09
C LEU A 107 -10.53 26.16 16.04
N SER A 108 -9.55 25.25 16.07
CA SER A 108 -8.29 25.47 16.81
C SER A 108 -7.49 26.65 16.27
N ARG A 109 -7.43 26.83 14.93
CA ARG A 109 -6.79 27.99 14.31
C ARG A 109 -7.49 29.30 14.72
N ARG A 110 -8.81 29.29 14.83
CA ARG A 110 -9.64 30.40 15.33
C ARG A 110 -9.56 30.60 16.85
N GLN A 111 -8.93 29.68 17.58
CA GLN A 111 -8.90 29.63 19.04
C GLN A 111 -10.30 29.49 19.69
N ASP A 112 -11.27 28.96 18.94
CA ASP A 112 -12.61 28.69 19.43
C ASP A 112 -12.65 27.33 20.16
N TRP A 113 -12.09 27.29 21.37
CA TRP A 113 -11.94 26.06 22.15
C TRP A 113 -13.29 25.47 22.60
N THR A 114 -14.21 26.32 23.04
CA THR A 114 -15.55 25.90 23.45
C THR A 114 -16.33 25.37 22.26
N GLY A 115 -16.33 26.09 21.13
CA GLY A 115 -16.98 25.64 19.89
C GLY A 115 -16.38 24.35 19.35
N LEU A 116 -15.06 24.17 19.47
CA LEU A 116 -14.38 22.91 19.11
C LEU A 116 -14.94 21.73 19.90
N LEU A 117 -15.05 21.84 21.22
CA LEU A 117 -15.56 20.75 22.07
C LEU A 117 -17.06 20.51 21.88
N VAL A 118 -17.85 21.55 21.58
CA VAL A 118 -19.27 21.42 21.22
C VAL A 118 -19.44 20.74 19.85
N PHE A 119 -18.56 21.03 18.89
CA PHE A 119 -18.57 20.41 17.57
C PHE A 119 -18.11 18.95 17.62
N SER A 120 -17.03 18.67 18.35
CA SER A 120 -16.41 17.36 18.50
C SER A 120 -16.36 16.97 19.98
N PRO A 121 -17.47 16.48 20.56
CA PRO A 121 -17.52 16.10 21.99
C PRO A 121 -16.69 14.86 22.33
N GLN A 122 -16.25 14.12 21.30
CA GLN A 122 -15.37 12.96 21.42
C GLN A 122 -14.04 13.23 20.73
N PRO A 123 -12.94 12.60 21.17
CA PRO A 123 -11.64 12.79 20.56
C PRO A 123 -11.66 12.32 19.09
N PRO A 124 -11.30 13.18 18.13
CA PRO A 124 -11.26 12.79 16.73
C PRO A 124 -10.12 11.79 16.46
N LYS A 125 -10.27 10.97 15.41
CA LYS A 125 -9.29 9.92 15.08
C LYS A 125 -7.93 10.47 14.61
N PRO A 126 -7.85 11.43 13.66
CA PRO A 126 -6.57 11.91 13.17
C PRO A 126 -5.78 12.65 14.25
N ILE A 127 -4.50 12.31 14.40
CA ILE A 127 -3.63 12.82 15.48
C ILE A 127 -3.62 14.36 15.53
N ALA A 128 -3.53 15.04 14.38
CA ALA A 128 -3.52 16.51 14.34
C ALA A 128 -4.77 17.13 14.98
N ALA A 129 -5.96 16.63 14.63
CA ALA A 129 -7.23 17.09 15.21
C ALA A 129 -7.36 16.65 16.68
N ARG A 130 -6.83 15.47 17.02
CA ARG A 130 -6.86 14.95 18.39
C ARG A 130 -6.01 15.77 19.35
N CYS A 131 -4.86 16.26 18.89
CA CYS A 131 -4.03 17.21 19.62
C CYS A 131 -4.77 18.53 19.88
N ASN A 132 -5.41 19.08 18.86
CA ASN A 132 -6.24 20.27 19.00
C ASN A 132 -7.41 20.07 19.98
N TYR A 133 -8.05 18.89 19.95
CA TYR A 133 -9.11 18.53 20.90
C TYR A 133 -8.61 18.52 22.36
N TYR A 134 -7.50 17.85 22.66
CA TYR A 134 -6.97 17.84 24.03
C TYR A 134 -6.42 19.20 24.47
N TYR A 135 -5.91 20.01 23.54
CA TYR A 135 -5.57 21.39 23.86
C TYR A 135 -6.82 22.23 24.21
N ALA A 136 -7.93 22.03 23.50
CA ALA A 136 -9.21 22.66 23.85
C ALA A 136 -9.73 22.20 25.22
N GLN A 137 -9.56 20.92 25.57
CA GLN A 137 -9.87 20.41 26.92
C GLN A 137 -9.05 21.15 27.99
N TYR A 138 -7.75 21.34 27.77
CA TYR A 138 -6.89 22.13 28.65
C TYR A 138 -7.36 23.59 28.76
N ALA A 139 -7.59 24.26 27.63
CA ALA A 139 -7.99 25.66 27.56
C ALA A 139 -9.35 25.94 28.21
N THR A 140 -10.20 24.92 28.37
CA THR A 140 -11.52 25.00 29.02
C THR A 140 -11.53 24.45 30.45
N GLY A 141 -10.37 24.16 31.03
CA GLY A 141 -10.22 23.77 32.45
C GLY A 141 -10.21 22.27 32.73
N HIS A 142 -10.33 21.40 31.71
CA HIS A 142 -10.35 19.95 31.85
C HIS A 142 -8.93 19.34 31.81
N GLN A 143 -8.04 19.80 32.69
CA GLN A 143 -6.60 19.49 32.65
C GLN A 143 -6.28 17.99 32.67
N LYS A 144 -6.90 17.22 33.57
CA LYS A 144 -6.65 15.76 33.67
C LYS A 144 -6.87 15.06 32.33
N THR A 145 -8.00 15.34 31.68
CA THR A 145 -8.36 14.78 30.37
C THR A 145 -7.36 15.19 29.29
N ALA A 146 -6.90 16.44 29.31
CA ALA A 146 -5.90 16.94 28.37
C ALA A 146 -4.55 16.22 28.51
N TRP A 147 -4.09 15.99 29.74
CA TRP A 147 -2.79 15.36 30.02
C TRP A 147 -2.80 13.86 29.77
N ASP A 148 -3.89 13.17 30.09
CA ASP A 148 -4.05 11.76 29.74
C ASP A 148 -4.00 11.58 28.21
N GLY A 149 -4.67 12.46 27.47
CA GLY A 149 -4.62 12.50 26.00
C GLY A 149 -3.25 12.90 25.44
N ALA A 150 -2.58 13.89 26.04
CA ALA A 150 -1.24 14.28 25.66
C ALA A 150 -0.24 13.12 25.82
N ARG A 151 -0.32 12.40 26.94
CA ARG A 151 0.53 11.22 27.19
C ARG A 151 0.29 10.11 26.18
N ASP A 152 -0.97 9.79 25.88
CA ASP A 152 -1.33 8.78 24.85
C ASP A 152 -0.72 9.12 23.49
N ILE A 153 -0.84 10.39 23.06
CA ILE A 153 -0.30 10.82 21.77
C ILE A 153 1.24 10.90 21.78
N TRP A 154 1.81 11.34 22.91
CA TRP A 154 3.26 11.55 23.06
C TRP A 154 4.06 10.26 22.91
N LEU A 155 3.53 9.12 23.40
CA LEU A 155 4.20 7.82 23.37
C LEU A 155 4.25 7.20 21.96
N SER A 156 4.95 7.88 21.05
CA SER A 156 5.16 7.52 19.66
C SER A 156 6.61 7.78 19.25
N GLY A 157 7.19 6.83 18.51
CA GLY A 157 8.51 6.99 17.90
C GLY A 157 8.51 7.78 16.59
N GLN A 158 7.35 8.26 16.15
CA GLN A 158 7.20 9.07 14.94
C GLN A 158 7.17 10.56 15.27
N SER A 159 7.61 11.37 14.30
CA SER A 159 7.38 12.81 14.34
C SER A 159 5.88 13.06 14.29
N LEU A 160 5.39 13.90 15.21
CA LEU A 160 3.97 14.21 15.32
C LEU A 160 3.66 15.51 14.57
N PRO A 161 2.40 15.72 14.15
CA PRO A 161 1.99 16.97 13.52
C PRO A 161 2.27 18.18 14.42
N THR A 162 2.64 19.32 13.82
CA THR A 162 2.90 20.58 14.54
C THR A 162 1.69 21.09 15.33
N ASN A 163 0.48 20.64 14.99
CA ASN A 163 -0.73 20.86 15.78
C ASN A 163 -0.62 20.36 17.23
N CYS A 164 0.30 19.44 17.51
CA CYS A 164 0.53 18.91 18.85
C CYS A 164 1.48 19.76 19.70
N ASP A 165 2.23 20.68 19.10
CA ASP A 165 3.27 21.45 19.80
C ASP A 165 2.67 22.25 20.95
N LYS A 166 1.56 22.97 20.73
CA LYS A 166 0.85 23.73 21.78
C LYS A 166 0.40 22.86 22.96
N LEU A 167 -0.08 21.65 22.68
CA LEU A 167 -0.50 20.70 23.71
C LEU A 167 0.69 20.23 24.53
N PHE A 168 1.80 19.87 23.87
CA PHE A 168 2.99 19.39 24.56
C PHE A 168 3.73 20.49 25.29
N ASP A 169 3.74 21.72 24.79
CA ASP A 169 4.30 22.88 25.48
C ASP A 169 3.52 23.17 26.76
N ALA A 170 2.17 23.15 26.70
CA ALA A 170 1.32 23.32 27.88
C ALA A 170 1.49 22.18 28.89
N TRP A 171 1.57 20.94 28.41
CA TRP A 171 1.80 19.76 29.26
C TRP A 171 3.20 19.77 29.89
N LYS A 172 4.21 20.27 29.18
CA LYS A 172 5.55 20.48 29.71
C LYS A 172 5.56 21.57 30.79
N ALA A 173 4.87 22.68 30.55
CA ALA A 173 4.75 23.77 31.51
C ALA A 173 4.01 23.39 32.81
N SER A 174 3.14 22.36 32.77
CA SER A 174 2.48 21.86 33.99
C SER A 174 3.41 21.07 34.92
N GLY A 175 4.56 20.61 34.41
CA GLY A 175 5.47 19.71 35.13
C GLY A 175 5.08 18.23 35.07
N ASP A 176 3.94 17.87 34.47
CA ASP A 176 3.49 16.47 34.33
C ASP A 176 4.28 15.69 33.25
N GLN A 177 4.96 16.39 32.35
CA GLN A 177 5.93 15.79 31.44
C GLN A 177 7.26 15.57 32.18
N THR A 178 7.45 14.36 32.69
CA THR A 178 8.66 14.01 33.44
C THR A 178 9.80 13.60 32.50
N PRO A 179 11.08 13.67 32.94
CA PRO A 179 12.22 13.15 32.18
C PRO A 179 12.04 11.69 31.73
N LEU A 180 11.38 10.86 32.55
CA LEU A 180 11.09 9.46 32.21
C LEU A 180 10.16 9.34 30.99
N THR A 181 9.15 10.22 30.87
CA THR A 181 8.28 10.22 29.68
C THR A 181 8.99 10.69 28.42
N VAL A 182 9.98 11.58 28.55
CA VAL A 182 10.84 12.00 27.43
C VAL A 182 11.73 10.84 27.00
N LEU A 183 12.36 10.15 27.95
CA LEU A 183 13.19 8.96 27.68
C LEU A 183 12.40 7.83 27.02
N GLU A 184 11.18 7.57 27.46
CA GLU A 184 10.34 6.53 26.86
C GLU A 184 10.02 6.87 25.39
N ARG A 185 9.69 8.13 25.09
CA ARG A 185 9.49 8.56 23.71
C ARG A 185 10.78 8.48 22.89
N MET A 186 11.93 8.85 23.47
CA MET A 186 13.23 8.67 22.82
C MET A 186 13.50 7.21 22.49
N ARG A 187 13.18 6.28 23.39
CA ARG A 187 13.31 4.84 23.19
C ARG A 187 12.49 4.36 21.99
N LEU A 188 11.24 4.81 21.90
CA LEU A 188 10.37 4.52 20.75
C LEU A 188 10.92 5.12 19.45
N ALA A 189 11.46 6.34 19.50
CA ALA A 189 12.04 7.02 18.35
C ALA A 189 13.30 6.30 17.83
N LEU A 190 14.17 5.84 18.73
CA LEU A 190 15.31 4.98 18.41
C LEU A 190 14.86 3.70 17.70
N LYS A 191 13.84 3.00 18.23
CA LYS A 191 13.29 1.78 17.62
C LYS A 191 12.72 2.01 16.23
N LYS A 192 12.28 3.23 15.90
CA LYS A 192 11.82 3.63 14.57
C LYS A 192 12.93 4.19 13.66
N GLY A 193 14.16 4.32 14.16
CA GLY A 193 15.27 4.95 13.44
C GLY A 193 15.09 6.46 13.23
N ASN A 194 14.26 7.12 14.03
CA ASN A 194 13.97 8.54 13.87
C ASN A 194 15.02 9.40 14.60
N ASN A 195 16.21 9.49 13.99
CA ASN A 195 17.35 10.15 14.63
C ASN A 195 17.11 11.61 14.96
N GLY A 196 16.43 12.35 14.07
CA GLY A 196 16.09 13.76 14.29
C GLY A 196 15.20 13.97 15.51
N LEU A 197 14.21 13.10 15.73
CA LEU A 197 13.35 13.16 16.91
C LEU A 197 14.14 12.85 18.20
N VAL A 198 15.03 11.86 18.17
CA VAL A 198 15.88 11.53 19.32
C VAL A 198 16.75 12.74 19.71
N SER A 199 17.42 13.38 18.74
CA SER A 199 18.25 14.56 19.00
C SER A 199 17.43 15.74 19.50
N PHE A 200 16.19 15.91 19.02
CA PHE A 200 15.27 16.93 19.52
C PHE A 200 14.88 16.69 20.97
N LEU A 201 14.52 15.45 21.33
CA LEU A 201 14.10 15.08 22.68
C LEU A 201 15.25 15.11 23.69
N ALA A 202 16.47 14.73 23.30
CA ALA A 202 17.65 14.78 24.16
C ALA A 202 17.90 16.20 24.70
N LYS A 203 17.63 17.25 23.91
CA LYS A 203 17.74 18.66 24.32
C LYS A 203 16.72 19.07 25.38
N GLN A 204 15.67 18.29 25.60
CA GLN A 204 14.63 18.57 26.59
C GLN A 204 14.92 17.92 27.95
N LEU A 205 15.92 17.04 28.02
CA LEU A 205 16.27 16.39 29.28
C LEU A 205 17.03 17.34 30.21
N PRO A 206 16.89 17.18 31.55
CA PRO A 206 17.68 17.91 32.53
C PRO A 206 19.19 17.71 32.38
N ALA A 207 19.98 18.59 33.01
CA ALA A 207 21.44 18.58 32.98
C ALA A 207 22.06 17.23 33.39
N ASP A 208 21.42 16.50 34.31
CA ASP A 208 21.86 15.18 34.78
C ASP A 208 21.95 14.13 33.66
N TYR A 209 21.21 14.32 32.55
CA TYR A 209 21.22 13.44 31.38
C TYR A 209 22.18 13.89 30.28
N LYS A 210 22.91 15.01 30.47
CA LYS A 210 23.76 15.60 29.43
C LYS A 210 24.80 14.60 28.90
N THR A 211 25.49 13.89 29.79
CA THR A 211 26.47 12.86 29.41
C THR A 211 25.88 11.78 28.51
N MET A 212 24.66 11.32 28.83
CA MET A 212 23.96 10.33 28.00
C MET A 212 23.52 10.94 26.67
N GLY A 213 23.02 12.18 26.66
CA GLY A 213 22.64 12.89 25.44
C GLY A 213 23.81 13.07 24.47
N ASP A 214 24.97 13.50 24.97
CA ASP A 214 26.19 13.68 24.18
C ASP A 214 26.71 12.34 23.63
N ALA A 215 26.73 11.29 24.46
CA ALA A 215 27.09 9.95 24.04
C ALA A 215 26.13 9.39 22.98
N LEU A 216 24.83 9.65 23.12
CA LEU A 216 23.81 9.22 22.16
C LEU A 216 23.95 9.95 20.83
N ALA A 217 24.24 11.26 20.83
CA ALA A 217 24.50 12.01 19.60
C ALA A 217 25.70 11.44 18.84
N SER A 218 26.78 11.11 19.55
CA SER A 218 27.96 10.43 18.96
C SER A 218 27.62 9.05 18.39
N LEU A 219 26.78 8.28 19.10
CA LEU A 219 26.32 6.96 18.66
C LEU A 219 25.45 7.02 17.39
N GLN A 220 24.58 8.03 17.29
CA GLN A 220 23.72 8.24 16.12
C GLN A 220 24.48 8.69 14.88
N ALA A 221 25.56 9.45 15.07
CA ALA A 221 26.42 9.87 13.97
C ALA A 221 27.21 8.70 13.38
N ASP A 222 27.67 7.78 14.24
CA ASP A 222 28.43 6.61 13.81
C ASP A 222 28.21 5.42 14.76
N PRO A 223 27.61 4.30 14.28
CA PRO A 223 27.36 3.12 15.12
C PRO A 223 28.64 2.44 15.59
N ARG A 224 29.81 2.73 15.01
CA ARG A 224 31.12 2.26 15.50
C ARG A 224 31.46 2.81 16.90
N ASN A 225 30.79 3.88 17.33
CA ASN A 225 30.94 4.44 18.68
C ASN A 225 30.16 3.67 19.76
N VAL A 226 29.51 2.54 19.42
CA VAL A 226 28.69 1.76 20.37
C VAL A 226 29.44 1.30 21.62
N GLU A 227 30.72 0.95 21.49
CA GLU A 227 31.54 0.59 22.65
C GLU A 227 31.84 1.81 23.53
N ALA A 228 32.22 2.94 22.92
CA ALA A 228 32.45 4.19 23.64
C ALA A 228 31.20 4.65 24.38
N PHE A 229 30.03 4.57 23.74
CA PHE A 229 28.73 4.79 24.37
C PHE A 229 28.57 3.87 25.59
N ALA A 230 28.72 2.56 25.41
CA ALA A 230 28.54 1.58 26.49
C ALA A 230 29.52 1.74 27.67
N ARG A 231 30.68 2.38 27.46
CA ARG A 231 31.65 2.72 28.53
C ARG A 231 31.26 3.99 29.28
N ASN A 232 30.70 4.97 28.58
CA ASN A 232 30.39 6.29 29.12
C ASN A 232 29.02 6.34 29.83
N VAL A 233 28.11 5.42 29.53
CA VAL A 233 26.78 5.36 30.16
C VAL A 233 26.54 4.04 30.89
N GLY A 234 25.97 4.12 32.09
CA GLY A 234 25.62 2.93 32.88
C GLY A 234 24.47 2.12 32.26
N PRO A 235 24.35 0.82 32.60
CA PRO A 235 23.33 -0.06 32.04
C PRO A 235 21.92 0.26 32.56
N THR A 236 21.03 0.62 31.64
CA THR A 236 19.59 0.83 31.85
C THR A 236 18.83 0.21 30.67
N ASP A 237 17.51 0.05 30.78
CA ASP A 237 16.71 -0.47 29.66
C ASP A 237 16.83 0.41 28.41
N PHE A 238 16.90 1.74 28.59
CA PHE A 238 17.12 2.69 27.50
C PHE A 238 18.49 2.52 26.83
N THR A 239 19.57 2.46 27.61
CA THR A 239 20.92 2.35 27.04
C THR A 239 21.15 0.99 26.39
N ARG A 240 20.57 -0.08 26.92
CA ARG A 240 20.58 -1.41 26.26
C ARG A 240 19.84 -1.36 24.91
N ASP A 241 18.64 -0.81 24.87
CA ASP A 241 17.88 -0.63 23.62
C ASP A 241 18.71 0.18 22.59
N ALA A 242 19.34 1.29 23.02
CA ALA A 242 20.20 2.11 22.16
C ALA A 242 21.42 1.33 21.65
N THR A 243 22.09 0.57 22.53
CA THR A 243 23.21 -0.29 22.19
C THR A 243 22.80 -1.36 21.17
N GLU A 244 21.68 -2.06 21.36
CA GLU A 244 21.20 -3.09 20.43
C GLU A 244 20.89 -2.54 19.03
N ILE A 245 20.28 -1.36 18.96
CA ILE A 245 19.92 -0.70 17.69
C ILE A 245 21.17 -0.24 16.96
N ALA A 246 22.09 0.41 17.66
CA ALA A 246 23.36 0.85 17.08
C ALA A 246 24.22 -0.36 16.67
N PHE A 247 24.26 -1.41 17.49
CA PHE A 247 24.95 -2.66 17.19
C PHE A 247 24.38 -3.34 15.93
N SER A 248 23.06 -3.38 15.79
CA SER A 248 22.43 -3.94 14.58
C SER A 248 22.77 -3.11 13.33
N SER A 249 23.00 -1.80 13.49
CA SER A 249 23.48 -0.92 12.41
C SER A 249 24.97 -1.13 12.12
N LEU A 250 25.80 -1.31 13.15
CA LEU A 250 27.21 -1.68 13.03
C LEU A 250 27.34 -3.01 12.29
N ALA A 251 26.63 -4.06 12.72
CA ALA A 251 26.66 -5.37 12.07
C ALA A 251 26.32 -5.27 10.58
N ARG A 252 25.40 -4.37 10.18
CA ARG A 252 25.08 -4.13 8.77
C ARG A 252 26.21 -3.51 7.96
N GLN A 253 27.06 -2.71 8.60
CA GLN A 253 28.20 -2.05 7.97
C GLN A 253 29.44 -2.94 7.98
N ASP A 254 29.68 -3.61 9.11
CA ASP A 254 30.85 -4.44 9.38
C ASP A 254 30.48 -5.53 10.41
N ALA A 255 30.25 -6.74 9.90
CA ALA A 255 29.86 -7.89 10.72
C ALA A 255 31.01 -8.40 11.60
N ASP A 256 32.26 -8.26 11.15
CA ASP A 256 33.45 -8.72 11.89
C ASP A 256 33.71 -7.83 13.09
N SER A 257 33.68 -6.51 12.89
CA SER A 257 33.79 -5.54 13.99
C SER A 257 32.67 -5.75 15.01
N ALA A 258 31.42 -5.97 14.56
CA ALA A 258 30.31 -6.26 15.46
C ALA A 258 30.53 -7.55 16.27
N ARG A 259 30.98 -8.63 15.61
CA ARG A 259 31.30 -9.92 16.28
C ARG A 259 32.40 -9.75 17.31
N ALA A 260 33.45 -9.01 17.00
CA ALA A 260 34.56 -8.73 17.92
C ALA A 260 34.15 -7.88 19.13
N MET A 261 33.27 -6.89 18.95
CA MET A 261 32.80 -6.00 20.02
C MET A 261 31.77 -6.65 20.96
N LEU A 262 31.05 -7.68 20.51
CA LEU A 262 29.92 -8.27 21.23
C LEU A 262 30.24 -8.67 22.68
N PRO A 263 31.33 -9.42 23.01
CA PRO A 263 31.63 -9.80 24.39
C PRO A 263 31.84 -8.59 25.31
N THR A 264 32.46 -7.53 24.79
CA THR A 264 32.69 -6.28 25.51
C THR A 264 31.37 -5.59 25.82
N LEU A 265 30.47 -5.46 24.83
CA LEU A 265 29.16 -4.83 25.00
C LEU A 265 28.28 -5.61 25.99
N VAL A 266 28.30 -6.95 25.93
CA VAL A 266 27.55 -7.80 26.85
C VAL A 266 27.95 -7.53 28.30
N ARG A 267 29.26 -7.42 28.56
CA ARG A 267 29.79 -7.12 29.88
C ARG A 267 29.46 -5.69 30.33
N LEU A 268 29.66 -4.69 29.48
CA LEU A 268 29.48 -3.27 29.82
C LEU A 268 28.01 -2.92 30.11
N GLN A 269 27.08 -3.41 29.28
CA GLN A 269 25.66 -3.09 29.40
C GLN A 269 24.83 -4.15 30.16
N LYS A 270 25.50 -5.18 30.72
CA LYS A 270 24.86 -6.32 31.40
C LYS A 270 23.73 -6.91 30.54
N ILE A 271 24.04 -7.16 29.27
CA ILE A 271 23.10 -7.70 28.28
C ILE A 271 22.72 -9.13 28.68
N ASP A 272 21.42 -9.42 28.72
CA ASP A 272 20.95 -10.76 29.07
C ASP A 272 21.11 -11.75 27.89
N ALA A 273 20.84 -13.04 28.14
CA ALA A 273 20.98 -14.07 27.12
C ALA A 273 20.07 -13.87 25.90
N LYS A 274 18.85 -13.33 26.11
CA LYS A 274 17.88 -13.10 25.03
C LYS A 274 18.33 -11.94 24.14
N GLN A 275 18.77 -10.84 24.76
CA GLN A 275 19.30 -9.68 24.07
C GLN A 275 20.59 -10.02 23.32
N ARG A 276 21.48 -10.80 23.95
CA ARG A 276 22.69 -11.31 23.31
C ARG A 276 22.36 -12.14 22.07
N GLN A 277 21.42 -13.08 22.16
CA GLN A 277 20.98 -13.87 21.01
C GLN A 277 20.44 -12.97 19.89
N ALA A 278 19.68 -11.92 20.21
CA ALA A 278 19.19 -10.96 19.21
C ALA A 278 20.34 -10.19 18.52
N MET A 279 21.39 -9.83 19.26
CA MET A 279 22.60 -9.22 18.69
C MET A 279 23.36 -10.21 17.79
N GLU A 280 23.52 -11.47 18.23
CA GLU A 280 24.13 -12.53 17.43
C GLU A 280 23.33 -12.80 16.14
N ASP A 281 22.01 -12.82 16.23
CA ASP A 281 21.10 -12.94 15.08
C ASP A 281 21.31 -11.81 14.07
N SER A 282 21.50 -10.56 14.53
CA SER A 282 21.78 -9.41 13.66
C SER A 282 23.08 -9.56 12.86
N ILE A 283 24.12 -10.19 13.44
CA ILE A 283 25.35 -10.54 12.72
C ILE A 283 25.08 -11.68 11.75
N ALA A 284 24.38 -12.75 12.18
CA ALA A 284 24.08 -13.91 11.35
C ALA A 284 23.30 -13.54 10.08
N TRP A 285 22.43 -12.53 10.15
CA TRP A 285 21.74 -11.96 8.99
C TRP A 285 22.68 -11.39 7.91
N ARG A 286 23.88 -10.96 8.28
CA ARG A 286 24.87 -10.38 7.36
C ARG A 286 25.81 -11.40 6.76
N LEU A 287 26.00 -12.53 7.42
CA LEU A 287 26.79 -13.66 6.94
C LEU A 287 26.02 -14.57 5.97
N MET A 288 25.03 -14.03 5.26
CA MET A 288 24.18 -14.74 4.28
C MET A 288 24.64 -14.52 2.83
N GLY A 289 25.74 -13.80 2.62
CA GLY A 289 26.36 -13.56 1.33
C GLY A 289 27.28 -14.72 0.89
N ASN A 290 27.71 -14.65 -0.37
CA ASN A 290 28.64 -15.63 -0.96
C ASN A 290 30.11 -15.36 -0.60
N ASP A 291 30.38 -14.24 0.04
CA ASP A 291 31.66 -13.75 0.54
C ASP A 291 31.98 -14.27 1.96
N ALA A 292 31.04 -14.94 2.63
CA ALA A 292 31.25 -15.50 3.96
C ALA A 292 32.32 -16.60 3.97
N THR A 293 33.27 -16.52 4.90
CA THR A 293 34.32 -17.53 5.07
C THR A 293 33.79 -18.81 5.71
N THR A 294 34.60 -19.88 5.74
CA THR A 294 34.26 -21.13 6.45
C THR A 294 34.00 -20.89 7.94
N GLU A 295 34.78 -20.01 8.57
CA GLU A 295 34.59 -19.64 9.98
C GLU A 295 33.27 -18.89 10.18
N ASP A 296 32.94 -17.95 9.29
CA ASP A 296 31.68 -17.21 9.33
C ASP A 296 30.48 -18.14 9.17
N ILE A 297 30.57 -19.12 8.26
CA ILE A 297 29.52 -20.12 8.03
C ILE A 297 29.30 -20.95 9.30
N GLN A 298 30.37 -21.44 9.93
CA GLN A 298 30.26 -22.23 11.16
C GLN A 298 29.67 -21.40 12.31
N TRP A 299 30.15 -20.17 12.49
CA TRP A 299 29.66 -19.27 13.53
C TRP A 299 28.18 -18.94 13.32
N ARG A 300 27.81 -18.50 12.11
CA ARG A 300 26.43 -18.21 11.71
C ARG A 300 25.53 -19.40 11.98
N ASP A 301 25.92 -20.59 11.52
CA ASP A 301 25.07 -21.77 11.63
C ASP A 301 24.90 -22.22 13.09
N ASN A 302 25.90 -22.03 13.95
CA ASN A 302 25.76 -22.28 15.39
C ASN A 302 24.80 -21.28 16.06
N VAL A 303 24.87 -20.01 15.68
CA VAL A 303 23.94 -18.97 16.18
C VAL A 303 22.50 -19.29 15.76
N ILE A 304 22.27 -19.59 14.48
CA ILE A 304 20.91 -19.81 13.96
C ILE A 304 20.26 -21.06 14.56
N LYS A 305 21.02 -22.13 14.84
CA LYS A 305 20.49 -23.34 15.50
C LYS A 305 19.91 -23.07 16.89
N ASN A 306 20.41 -22.06 17.59
CA ASN A 306 19.95 -21.66 18.92
C ASN A 306 18.94 -20.50 18.87
N SER A 307 18.72 -19.92 17.68
CA SER A 307 17.83 -18.78 17.51
C SER A 307 16.35 -19.20 17.53
N ASN A 308 15.52 -18.36 18.15
CA ASN A 308 14.06 -18.46 18.07
C ASN A 308 13.49 -17.61 16.92
N SER A 309 14.34 -17.00 16.10
CA SER A 309 13.92 -16.13 15.00
C SER A 309 13.52 -16.95 13.78
N ALA A 310 12.21 -17.17 13.64
CA ALA A 310 11.65 -17.93 12.52
C ALA A 310 12.09 -17.35 11.15
N SER A 311 12.13 -16.02 11.02
CA SER A 311 12.53 -15.36 9.78
C SER A 311 14.01 -15.57 9.43
N LEU A 312 14.88 -15.68 10.43
CA LEU A 312 16.30 -15.97 10.25
C LEU A 312 16.51 -17.43 9.80
N ILE A 313 15.79 -18.37 10.42
CA ILE A 313 15.82 -19.78 10.02
C ILE A 313 15.28 -19.92 8.58
N GLU A 314 14.15 -19.28 8.26
CA GLU A 314 13.62 -19.23 6.89
C GLU A 314 14.64 -18.64 5.90
N ARG A 315 15.38 -17.58 6.27
CA ARG A 315 16.44 -17.03 5.42
C ARG A 315 17.56 -18.06 5.19
N ARG A 316 17.92 -18.83 6.21
CA ARG A 316 18.95 -19.87 6.12
C ARG A 316 18.51 -21.06 5.27
N VAL A 317 17.24 -21.45 5.32
CA VAL A 317 16.65 -22.43 4.39
C VAL A 317 16.75 -21.91 2.96
N ARG A 318 16.39 -20.64 2.70
CA ARG A 318 16.52 -20.03 1.36
C ARG A 318 17.95 -19.99 0.85
N LEU A 319 18.93 -19.77 1.72
CA LEU A 319 20.34 -19.86 1.36
C LEU A 319 20.71 -21.29 0.94
N ALA A 320 20.26 -22.30 1.69
CA ALA A 320 20.48 -23.71 1.33
C ALA A 320 19.83 -24.08 -0.01
N LEU A 321 18.61 -23.58 -0.27
CA LEU A 321 17.92 -23.71 -1.55
C LEU A 321 18.71 -23.08 -2.69
N GLY A 322 19.16 -21.83 -2.55
CA GLY A 322 19.94 -21.12 -3.57
C GLY A 322 21.31 -21.76 -3.85
N ASN A 323 21.86 -22.49 -2.88
CA ASN A 323 23.11 -23.24 -3.07
C ASN A 323 22.91 -24.65 -3.63
N GLY A 324 21.67 -25.14 -3.71
CA GLY A 324 21.37 -26.51 -4.11
C GLY A 324 21.84 -27.57 -3.11
N ASN A 325 22.11 -27.20 -1.85
CA ASN A 325 22.66 -28.11 -0.85
C ASN A 325 21.55 -28.91 -0.15
N LYS A 326 21.25 -30.09 -0.68
CA LYS A 326 20.19 -31.00 -0.17
C LYS A 326 20.33 -31.39 1.30
N LYS A 327 21.56 -31.54 1.79
CA LYS A 327 21.81 -31.90 3.21
C LYS A 327 21.45 -30.73 4.11
N GLU A 328 21.83 -29.52 3.72
CA GLU A 328 21.47 -28.31 4.47
C GLU A 328 19.97 -28.02 4.41
N ILE A 329 19.33 -28.17 3.25
CA ILE A 329 17.87 -27.98 3.12
C ILE A 329 17.13 -28.84 4.14
N ARG A 330 17.47 -30.14 4.22
CA ARG A 330 16.92 -31.06 5.23
C ARG A 330 17.14 -30.57 6.67
N THR A 331 18.36 -30.16 6.96
CA THR A 331 18.77 -29.75 8.31
C THR A 331 17.98 -28.51 8.76
N TRP A 332 17.89 -27.49 7.91
CA TRP A 332 17.27 -26.22 8.27
C TRP A 332 15.75 -26.25 8.20
N LEU A 333 15.15 -27.04 7.30
CA LEU A 333 13.70 -27.26 7.29
C LEU A 333 13.21 -27.92 8.60
N ALA A 334 13.99 -28.85 9.15
CA ALA A 334 13.63 -29.53 10.40
C ALA A 334 13.59 -28.58 11.61
N LEU A 335 14.35 -27.48 11.55
CA LEU A 335 14.44 -26.46 12.61
C LEU A 335 13.36 -25.37 12.51
N LEU A 336 12.58 -25.34 11.43
CA LEU A 336 11.50 -24.36 11.31
C LEU A 336 10.44 -24.60 12.41
N PRO A 337 9.96 -23.52 13.07
CA PRO A 337 8.80 -23.59 13.96
C PRO A 337 7.57 -24.16 13.23
N GLN A 338 6.67 -24.79 13.96
CA GLN A 338 5.53 -25.51 13.37
C GLN A 338 4.62 -24.61 12.53
N ASP A 339 4.25 -23.44 13.04
CA ASP A 339 3.45 -22.44 12.33
C ASP A 339 4.10 -21.99 11.00
N VAL A 340 5.44 -21.98 10.96
CA VAL A 340 6.17 -21.70 9.74
C VAL A 340 6.18 -22.91 8.82
N ARG A 341 6.44 -24.13 9.31
CA ARG A 341 6.42 -25.35 8.48
C ARG A 341 5.10 -25.57 7.75
N ASP A 342 3.99 -25.06 8.30
CA ASP A 342 2.66 -25.16 7.70
C ASP A 342 2.43 -24.21 6.51
N LYS A 343 3.32 -23.24 6.26
CA LYS A 343 3.26 -22.41 5.05
C LYS A 343 3.50 -23.24 3.79
N ASP A 344 2.86 -22.84 2.68
CA ASP A 344 2.90 -23.59 1.42
C ASP A 344 4.31 -23.86 0.91
N GLU A 345 5.21 -22.88 0.97
CA GLU A 345 6.61 -23.04 0.57
C GLU A 345 7.28 -24.21 1.29
N TRP A 346 7.11 -24.28 2.61
CA TRP A 346 7.83 -25.23 3.45
C TRP A 346 7.18 -26.60 3.41
N ARG A 347 5.86 -26.68 3.24
CA ARG A 347 5.17 -27.93 2.91
C ARG A 347 5.65 -28.51 1.58
N TYR A 348 5.78 -27.67 0.54
CA TYR A 348 6.29 -28.10 -0.77
C TYR A 348 7.74 -28.60 -0.70
N TRP A 349 8.61 -27.86 -0.03
CA TRP A 349 10.03 -28.24 0.10
C TRP A 349 10.22 -29.48 0.96
N ASN A 350 9.46 -29.61 2.06
CA ASN A 350 9.46 -30.82 2.87
C ASN A 350 8.99 -32.03 2.06
N ALA A 351 7.91 -31.89 1.29
CA ALA A 351 7.43 -32.96 0.41
C ALA A 351 8.47 -33.36 -0.65
N THR A 352 9.16 -32.37 -1.24
CA THR A 352 10.22 -32.61 -2.23
C THR A 352 11.38 -33.38 -1.62
N VAL A 353 11.83 -32.98 -0.42
CA VAL A 353 12.85 -33.70 0.35
C VAL A 353 12.42 -35.14 0.64
N MET A 354 11.18 -35.36 1.09
CA MET A 354 10.67 -36.70 1.39
C MET A 354 10.66 -37.61 0.16
N ILE A 355 10.28 -37.09 -1.01
CA ILE A 355 10.32 -37.84 -2.27
C ILE A 355 11.76 -38.24 -2.62
N GLU A 356 12.72 -37.32 -2.46
CA GLU A 356 14.14 -37.59 -2.72
C GLU A 356 14.75 -38.59 -1.72
N ASP A 357 14.30 -38.60 -0.47
CA ASP A 357 14.70 -39.55 0.57
C ASP A 357 13.99 -40.92 0.44
N GLY A 358 13.27 -41.17 -0.67
CA GLY A 358 12.59 -42.44 -0.95
C GLY A 358 11.19 -42.57 -0.35
N LYS A 359 10.72 -41.60 0.44
CA LYS A 359 9.36 -41.54 1.01
C LYS A 359 8.36 -40.95 0.02
N ARG A 360 8.32 -41.53 -1.18
CA ARG A 360 7.57 -40.97 -2.33
C ARG A 360 6.08 -40.80 -2.04
N SER A 361 5.44 -41.82 -1.46
CA SER A 361 3.99 -41.79 -1.17
C SER A 361 3.61 -40.66 -0.19
N GLU A 362 4.38 -40.50 0.89
CA GLU A 362 4.15 -39.44 1.88
C GLU A 362 4.34 -38.05 1.29
N GLY A 363 5.42 -37.84 0.54
CA GLY A 363 5.68 -36.55 -0.11
C GLY A 363 4.65 -36.22 -1.20
N GLU A 364 4.27 -37.18 -2.06
CA GLU A 364 3.21 -36.97 -3.06
C GLU A 364 1.85 -36.68 -2.40
N SER A 365 1.55 -37.28 -1.26
CA SER A 365 0.33 -36.98 -0.48
C SER A 365 0.30 -35.51 -0.03
N ILE A 366 1.41 -34.98 0.49
CA ILE A 366 1.52 -33.55 0.85
C ILE A 366 1.33 -32.67 -0.39
N LEU A 367 1.94 -33.02 -1.53
CA LEU A 367 1.77 -32.27 -2.77
C LEU A 367 0.30 -32.29 -3.26
N ARG A 368 -0.39 -33.43 -3.18
CA ARG A 368 -1.83 -33.54 -3.52
C ARG A 368 -2.70 -32.71 -2.58
N ALA A 369 -2.37 -32.65 -1.29
CA ALA A 369 -3.07 -31.79 -0.35
C ALA A 369 -2.86 -30.29 -0.66
N LEU A 370 -1.65 -29.91 -1.11
CA LEU A 370 -1.37 -28.55 -1.57
C LEU A 370 -2.19 -28.16 -2.80
N THR A 371 -2.46 -29.09 -3.74
CA THR A 371 -3.22 -28.76 -4.96
C THR A 371 -4.68 -28.37 -4.70
N GLN A 372 -5.21 -28.63 -3.50
CA GLN A 372 -6.55 -28.18 -3.09
C GLN A 372 -6.59 -26.71 -2.64
N GLN A 373 -5.43 -26.06 -2.53
CA GLN A 373 -5.32 -24.66 -2.16
C GLN A 373 -5.07 -23.77 -3.37
N ARG A 374 -5.07 -22.45 -3.17
CA ARG A 374 -4.88 -21.46 -4.23
C ARG A 374 -3.55 -20.74 -4.09
N GLY A 375 -2.77 -20.68 -5.17
CA GLY A 375 -1.55 -19.88 -5.24
C GLY A 375 -0.45 -20.57 -6.03
N PHE A 376 0.75 -19.99 -5.93
CA PHE A 376 1.93 -20.46 -6.65
C PHE A 376 2.31 -21.91 -6.32
N TYR A 377 2.50 -22.23 -5.04
CA TYR A 377 2.93 -23.58 -4.62
C TYR A 377 1.90 -24.68 -4.90
N PRO A 378 0.58 -24.47 -4.71
CA PRO A 378 -0.44 -25.40 -5.18
C PRO A 378 -0.32 -25.74 -6.68
N MET A 379 -0.07 -24.74 -7.53
CA MET A 379 0.11 -24.95 -8.97
C MET A 379 1.43 -25.65 -9.30
N VAL A 380 2.51 -25.31 -8.59
CA VAL A 380 3.81 -25.97 -8.75
C VAL A 380 3.73 -27.44 -8.29
N ALA A 381 3.01 -27.73 -7.21
CA ALA A 381 2.77 -29.09 -6.74
C ALA A 381 2.01 -29.91 -7.80
N ALA A 382 0.98 -29.34 -8.42
CA ALA A 382 0.26 -29.99 -9.52
C ALA A 382 1.19 -30.28 -10.72
N GLN A 383 2.01 -29.32 -11.14
CA GLN A 383 2.99 -29.51 -12.21
C GLN A 383 4.03 -30.58 -11.87
N LYS A 384 4.52 -30.62 -10.62
CA LYS A 384 5.47 -31.64 -10.14
C LYS A 384 4.86 -33.06 -10.12
N LEU A 385 3.58 -33.16 -9.80
CA LEU A 385 2.81 -34.41 -9.83
C LEU A 385 2.39 -34.83 -11.25
N GLY A 386 2.58 -33.98 -12.26
CA GLY A 386 2.11 -34.24 -13.63
C GLY A 386 0.58 -34.23 -13.76
N ILE A 387 -0.13 -33.52 -12.88
CA ILE A 387 -1.60 -33.42 -12.92
C ILE A 387 -2.05 -32.01 -13.31
N THR A 388 -3.26 -31.90 -13.86
CA THR A 388 -3.90 -30.60 -14.07
C THR A 388 -4.26 -29.99 -12.72
N TYR A 389 -3.87 -28.74 -12.49
CA TYR A 389 -4.24 -28.01 -11.30
C TYR A 389 -5.77 -27.73 -11.30
N PRO A 390 -6.52 -28.15 -10.27
CA PRO A 390 -7.96 -27.97 -10.20
C PRO A 390 -8.30 -26.53 -9.82
N LEU A 391 -8.37 -25.64 -10.80
CA LEU A 391 -8.73 -24.24 -10.57
C LEU A 391 -10.19 -24.16 -10.07
N GLN A 392 -10.38 -23.65 -8.85
CA GLN A 392 -11.69 -23.32 -8.31
C GLN A 392 -12.04 -21.88 -8.69
N VAL A 393 -13.15 -21.70 -9.41
CA VAL A 393 -13.66 -20.39 -9.81
C VAL A 393 -15.08 -20.28 -9.27
N GLU A 394 -15.22 -19.51 -8.19
CA GLU A 394 -16.52 -19.05 -7.73
C GLU A 394 -16.93 -17.82 -8.54
N VAL A 395 -18.23 -17.66 -8.76
CA VAL A 395 -18.79 -16.49 -9.44
C VAL A 395 -19.75 -15.80 -8.48
N ALA A 396 -19.59 -14.49 -8.31
CA ALA A 396 -20.48 -13.72 -7.46
C ALA A 396 -21.89 -13.63 -8.05
N ASN A 397 -22.89 -13.67 -7.18
CA ASN A 397 -24.27 -13.38 -7.55
C ASN A 397 -24.40 -11.95 -8.10
N LYS A 398 -25.33 -11.74 -9.02
CA LYS A 398 -25.63 -10.41 -9.55
C LYS A 398 -26.20 -9.50 -8.45
N PRO A 399 -25.95 -8.18 -8.53
CA PRO A 399 -26.50 -7.23 -7.58
C PRO A 399 -28.02 -7.14 -7.67
N THR A 400 -28.66 -6.85 -6.53
CA THR A 400 -30.09 -6.50 -6.51
C THR A 400 -30.32 -5.12 -7.12
N ALA A 401 -31.53 -4.86 -7.60
CA ALA A 401 -31.88 -3.54 -8.14
C ALA A 401 -31.68 -2.41 -7.10
N ALA A 402 -31.95 -2.68 -5.82
CA ALA A 402 -31.74 -1.73 -4.74
C ALA A 402 -30.26 -1.34 -4.60
N LEU A 403 -29.35 -2.32 -4.69
CA LEU A 403 -27.91 -2.09 -4.59
C LEU A 403 -27.39 -1.22 -5.75
N THR A 404 -27.90 -1.44 -6.96
CA THR A 404 -27.52 -0.65 -8.16
C THR A 404 -28.12 0.76 -8.21
N LYS A 405 -29.09 1.06 -7.34
CA LYS A 405 -29.76 2.36 -7.19
C LYS A 405 -29.26 3.15 -5.97
N ASP A 406 -28.22 2.67 -5.29
CA ASP A 406 -27.59 3.42 -4.21
C ASP A 406 -27.00 4.72 -4.78
N PRO A 407 -27.27 5.91 -4.21
CA PRO A 407 -26.74 7.17 -4.72
C PRO A 407 -25.21 7.22 -4.83
N ALA A 408 -24.49 6.43 -4.03
CA ALA A 408 -23.04 6.30 -4.17
C ALA A 408 -22.65 5.66 -5.52
N ILE A 409 -23.44 4.73 -6.05
CA ILE A 409 -23.22 4.15 -7.38
C ILE A 409 -23.36 5.22 -8.46
N ASP A 410 -24.33 6.12 -8.36
CA ASP A 410 -24.48 7.20 -9.34
C ASP A 410 -23.30 8.16 -9.31
N ARG A 411 -22.77 8.48 -8.12
CA ARG A 411 -21.52 9.25 -8.01
C ARG A 411 -20.34 8.50 -8.63
N ILE A 412 -20.21 7.21 -8.38
CA ILE A 412 -19.14 6.39 -8.93
C ILE A 412 -19.23 6.33 -10.46
N ARG A 413 -20.43 6.15 -11.04
CA ARG A 413 -20.66 6.21 -12.49
C ARG A 413 -20.13 7.52 -13.09
N GLU A 414 -20.47 8.65 -12.50
CA GLU A 414 -20.01 9.95 -12.97
C GLU A 414 -18.51 10.16 -12.76
N LEU A 415 -17.93 9.69 -11.65
CA LEU A 415 -16.48 9.76 -11.44
C LEU A 415 -15.71 8.91 -12.45
N MET A 416 -16.21 7.71 -12.79
CA MET A 416 -15.63 6.86 -13.82
C MET A 416 -15.78 7.50 -15.21
N TYR A 417 -16.92 8.14 -15.51
CA TYR A 417 -17.13 8.90 -16.74
C TYR A 417 -16.06 10.00 -16.94
N TRP A 418 -15.68 10.69 -15.85
CA TRP A 418 -14.65 11.74 -15.87
C TRP A 418 -13.21 11.22 -15.71
N ASN A 419 -12.97 9.91 -15.73
CA ASN A 419 -11.65 9.28 -15.47
C ASN A 419 -11.01 9.74 -14.15
N MET A 420 -11.85 9.89 -13.11
CA MET A 420 -11.46 10.24 -11.74
C MET A 420 -11.31 8.99 -10.88
N ASP A 421 -10.59 7.97 -11.36
CA ASP A 421 -10.50 6.62 -10.79
C ASP A 421 -10.12 6.62 -9.30
N ASN A 422 -9.17 7.46 -8.88
CA ASN A 422 -8.75 7.54 -7.47
C ASN A 422 -9.88 8.05 -6.55
N THR A 423 -10.70 8.98 -7.04
CA THR A 423 -11.88 9.50 -6.32
C THR A 423 -13.01 8.47 -6.34
N ALA A 424 -13.27 7.84 -7.48
CA ALA A 424 -14.24 6.74 -7.62
C ALA A 424 -13.90 5.58 -6.68
N ARG A 425 -12.63 5.20 -6.60
CA ARG A 425 -12.10 4.17 -5.71
C ARG A 425 -12.38 4.50 -4.24
N SER A 426 -12.27 5.76 -3.83
CA SER A 426 -12.54 6.19 -2.46
C SER A 426 -14.02 6.04 -2.09
N GLU A 427 -14.93 6.40 -3.00
CA GLU A 427 -16.37 6.13 -2.87
C GLU A 427 -16.65 4.63 -2.82
N TRP A 428 -16.05 3.88 -3.73
CA TRP A 428 -16.25 2.45 -3.87
C TRP A 428 -15.80 1.64 -2.65
N VAL A 429 -14.60 1.93 -2.11
CA VAL A 429 -14.11 1.31 -0.86
C VAL A 429 -15.09 1.57 0.29
N SER A 430 -15.56 2.82 0.42
CA SER A 430 -16.49 3.26 1.45
C SER A 430 -17.83 2.53 1.34
N LEU A 431 -18.35 2.41 0.11
CA LEU A 431 -19.58 1.69 -0.20
C LEU A 431 -19.45 0.21 0.14
N VAL A 432 -18.50 -0.50 -0.48
CA VAL A 432 -18.31 -1.96 -0.30
C VAL A 432 -18.12 -2.32 1.17
N SER A 433 -17.29 -1.57 1.90
CA SER A 433 -17.01 -1.85 3.31
C SER A 433 -18.23 -1.70 4.23
N SER A 434 -19.25 -0.96 3.79
CA SER A 434 -20.49 -0.74 4.56
C SER A 434 -21.58 -1.80 4.32
N LYS A 435 -21.40 -2.70 3.35
CA LYS A 435 -22.41 -3.68 2.95
C LYS A 435 -22.14 -5.08 3.51
N SER A 436 -23.15 -5.94 3.41
CA SER A 436 -23.06 -7.37 3.78
C SER A 436 -22.04 -8.12 2.91
N LYS A 437 -21.56 -9.29 3.34
CA LYS A 437 -20.63 -10.11 2.54
C LYS A 437 -21.21 -10.49 1.16
N GLN A 438 -22.51 -10.79 1.12
CA GLN A 438 -23.22 -11.10 -0.12
C GLN A 438 -23.26 -9.90 -1.05
N ASP A 439 -23.60 -8.71 -0.53
CA ASP A 439 -23.62 -7.48 -1.33
C ASP A 439 -22.22 -7.04 -1.76
N GLN A 440 -21.19 -7.29 -0.95
CA GLN A 440 -19.80 -7.05 -1.32
C GLN A 440 -19.40 -7.85 -2.56
N ALA A 441 -19.79 -9.14 -2.62
CA ALA A 441 -19.58 -9.98 -3.79
C ALA A 441 -20.41 -9.50 -4.99
N ALA A 442 -21.67 -9.15 -4.78
CA ALA A 442 -22.52 -8.59 -5.83
C ALA A 442 -22.01 -7.26 -6.39
N LEU A 443 -21.39 -6.41 -5.57
CA LEU A 443 -20.72 -5.19 -6.03
C LEU A 443 -19.48 -5.51 -6.88
N ALA A 444 -18.69 -6.52 -6.49
CA ALA A 444 -17.59 -6.99 -7.34
C ALA A 444 -18.09 -7.44 -8.72
N ARG A 445 -19.17 -8.23 -8.75
CA ARG A 445 -19.82 -8.66 -9.99
C ARG A 445 -20.34 -7.49 -10.81
N TYR A 446 -20.98 -6.52 -10.17
CA TYR A 446 -21.47 -5.32 -10.82
C TYR A 446 -20.34 -4.54 -11.50
N ALA A 447 -19.25 -4.26 -10.78
CA ALA A 447 -18.11 -3.54 -11.35
C ALA A 447 -17.45 -4.31 -12.50
N TYR A 448 -17.35 -5.64 -12.39
CA TYR A 448 -16.89 -6.51 -13.47
C TYR A 448 -17.76 -6.35 -14.73
N GLU A 449 -19.09 -6.44 -14.60
CA GLU A 449 -20.04 -6.32 -15.72
C GLU A 449 -20.07 -4.90 -16.33
N GLN A 450 -19.71 -3.87 -15.57
CA GLN A 450 -19.53 -2.50 -16.06
C GLN A 450 -18.17 -2.23 -16.72
N ASN A 451 -17.27 -3.23 -16.79
CA ASN A 451 -15.88 -3.10 -17.21
C ASN A 451 -15.04 -2.14 -16.34
N TRP A 452 -15.38 -1.98 -15.06
CA TRP A 452 -14.58 -1.23 -14.08
C TRP A 452 -13.60 -2.18 -13.38
N ALA A 453 -12.55 -2.55 -14.11
CA ALA A 453 -11.60 -3.58 -13.69
C ALA A 453 -10.96 -3.29 -12.32
N ASP A 454 -10.60 -2.04 -12.06
CA ASP A 454 -10.00 -1.60 -10.79
C ASP A 454 -10.96 -1.73 -9.60
N LEU A 455 -12.24 -1.38 -9.79
CA LEU A 455 -13.29 -1.45 -8.79
C LEU A 455 -13.73 -2.89 -8.54
N SER A 456 -13.79 -3.73 -9.58
CA SER A 456 -14.01 -5.17 -9.45
C SER A 456 -12.96 -5.80 -8.55
N VAL A 457 -11.68 -5.56 -8.85
CA VAL A 457 -10.56 -6.05 -8.05
C VAL A 457 -10.59 -5.46 -6.64
N GLN A 458 -10.87 -4.17 -6.49
CA GLN A 458 -10.97 -3.51 -5.19
C GLN A 458 -12.03 -4.18 -4.30
N ALA A 459 -13.21 -4.47 -4.85
CA ALA A 459 -14.30 -5.08 -4.10
C ALA A 459 -13.91 -6.47 -3.59
N THR A 460 -13.29 -7.30 -4.44
CA THR A 460 -12.80 -8.63 -4.02
C THR A 460 -11.75 -8.55 -2.90
N ILE A 461 -10.89 -7.53 -2.90
CA ILE A 461 -9.88 -7.31 -1.85
C ILE A 461 -10.55 -6.92 -0.52
N THR A 462 -11.45 -5.92 -0.53
CA THR A 462 -12.18 -5.51 0.68
C THR A 462 -12.99 -6.67 1.26
N ALA A 463 -13.60 -7.45 0.37
CA ALA A 463 -14.49 -8.55 0.73
C ALA A 463 -13.75 -9.85 1.08
N LYS A 464 -12.45 -9.96 0.77
CA LYS A 464 -11.64 -11.18 0.89
C LYS A 464 -12.19 -12.35 0.06
N LEU A 465 -12.71 -12.06 -1.14
CA LEU A 465 -13.32 -13.03 -2.05
C LEU A 465 -12.27 -13.73 -2.90
N TRP A 466 -11.38 -14.47 -2.27
CA TRP A 466 -10.17 -14.92 -2.94
C TRP A 466 -10.40 -15.98 -4.03
N ASP A 467 -11.51 -16.72 -3.97
CA ASP A 467 -11.87 -17.75 -4.96
C ASP A 467 -12.78 -17.22 -6.09
N HIS A 468 -13.17 -15.94 -6.03
CA HIS A 468 -13.95 -15.27 -7.08
C HIS A 468 -13.05 -14.79 -8.22
N LEU A 469 -12.47 -15.74 -8.96
CA LEU A 469 -11.36 -15.46 -9.86
C LEU A 469 -11.74 -14.59 -11.07
N GLU A 470 -12.99 -14.64 -11.56
CA GLU A 470 -13.44 -13.78 -12.65
C GLU A 470 -13.33 -12.30 -12.27
N GLU A 471 -13.89 -11.93 -11.12
CA GLU A 471 -13.88 -10.55 -10.62
C GLU A 471 -12.49 -10.10 -10.16
N ARG A 472 -11.63 -11.04 -9.74
CA ARG A 472 -10.24 -10.76 -9.32
C ARG A 472 -9.28 -10.56 -10.49
N PHE A 473 -9.58 -11.13 -11.65
CA PHE A 473 -8.73 -11.12 -12.85
C PHE A 473 -9.54 -10.72 -14.10
N PRO A 474 -10.18 -9.53 -14.10
CA PRO A 474 -10.93 -9.07 -15.26
C PRO A 474 -10.02 -8.90 -16.47
N MET A 475 -10.56 -9.17 -17.66
CA MET A 475 -9.87 -9.00 -18.94
C MET A 475 -9.82 -7.51 -19.33
N ALA A 476 -9.05 -6.71 -18.61
CA ALA A 476 -8.98 -5.25 -18.77
C ALA A 476 -8.10 -4.84 -19.96
N TRP A 477 -8.55 -3.84 -20.74
CA TRP A 477 -7.88 -3.35 -21.97
C TRP A 477 -7.39 -4.46 -22.93
N PRO A 478 -8.22 -5.47 -23.25
CA PRO A 478 -7.75 -6.68 -23.91
C PRO A 478 -7.27 -6.42 -25.34
N GLN A 479 -7.81 -5.41 -26.02
CA GLN A 479 -7.35 -5.00 -27.36
C GLN A 479 -6.00 -4.29 -27.29
N GLN A 480 -5.82 -3.37 -26.34
CA GLN A 480 -4.59 -2.61 -26.18
C GLN A 480 -3.43 -3.53 -25.79
N PHE A 481 -3.65 -4.47 -24.86
CA PHE A 481 -2.62 -5.47 -24.55
C PHE A 481 -2.33 -6.39 -25.72
N ARG A 482 -3.35 -6.81 -26.50
CA ARG A 482 -3.14 -7.63 -27.69
C ARG A 482 -2.27 -6.89 -28.72
N GLN A 483 -2.65 -5.67 -29.08
CA GLN A 483 -1.89 -4.83 -30.02
C GLN A 483 -0.47 -4.56 -29.51
N ALA A 484 -0.32 -4.25 -28.23
CA ALA A 484 0.98 -3.97 -27.64
C ALA A 484 1.88 -5.21 -27.49
N THR A 485 1.36 -6.43 -27.69
CA THR A 485 2.14 -7.69 -27.59
C THR A 485 2.22 -8.47 -28.90
N GLU A 486 1.56 -8.00 -29.97
CA GLU A 486 1.45 -8.72 -31.25
C GLU A 486 2.80 -8.98 -31.93
N ASP A 487 3.75 -8.05 -31.78
CA ASP A 487 5.09 -8.09 -32.36
C ASP A 487 6.18 -8.51 -31.36
N LYS A 488 5.81 -9.02 -30.18
CA LYS A 488 6.72 -9.27 -29.06
C LYS A 488 6.80 -10.75 -28.67
N GLY A 489 7.85 -11.14 -27.97
CA GLY A 489 7.99 -12.48 -27.38
C GLY A 489 7.15 -12.69 -26.12
N ILE A 490 6.84 -11.60 -25.39
CA ILE A 490 5.95 -11.63 -24.23
C ILE A 490 4.49 -11.90 -24.66
N SER A 491 3.78 -12.73 -23.89
CA SER A 491 2.35 -13.00 -24.17
C SER A 491 1.44 -11.92 -23.60
N GLN A 492 0.25 -11.76 -24.22
CA GLN A 492 -0.82 -10.91 -23.70
C GLN A 492 -1.14 -11.22 -22.23
N SER A 493 -1.27 -12.51 -21.88
CA SER A 493 -1.60 -12.95 -20.52
C SER A 493 -0.52 -12.58 -19.50
N TYR A 494 0.75 -12.64 -19.89
CA TYR A 494 1.89 -12.29 -19.04
C TYR A 494 1.95 -10.78 -18.80
N SER A 495 1.75 -9.95 -19.83
CA SER A 495 1.68 -8.50 -19.68
C SER A 495 0.50 -8.06 -18.80
N MET A 496 -0.65 -8.71 -18.93
CA MET A 496 -1.82 -8.46 -18.07
C MET A 496 -1.56 -8.90 -16.61
N ALA A 497 -0.81 -9.99 -16.41
CA ALA A 497 -0.39 -10.43 -15.07
C ALA A 497 0.50 -9.40 -14.37
N ILE A 498 1.45 -8.81 -15.10
CA ILE A 498 2.28 -7.69 -14.61
C ILE A 498 1.38 -6.50 -14.25
N ALA A 499 0.56 -6.00 -15.17
CA ALA A 499 -0.31 -4.84 -14.90
C ALA A 499 -1.26 -5.07 -13.70
N ARG A 500 -1.80 -6.28 -13.58
CA ARG A 500 -2.64 -6.68 -12.44
C ARG A 500 -1.90 -6.66 -11.11
N GLN A 501 -0.64 -7.08 -11.09
CA GLN A 501 0.20 -7.04 -9.90
C GLN A 501 0.62 -5.61 -9.54
N GLU A 502 0.91 -4.79 -10.55
CA GLU A 502 1.43 -3.42 -10.37
C GLU A 502 0.38 -2.44 -9.87
N SER A 503 -0.79 -2.39 -10.51
CA SER A 503 -1.79 -1.33 -10.25
C SER A 503 -3.11 -1.84 -9.70
N ALA A 504 -3.31 -3.16 -9.66
CA ALA A 504 -4.64 -3.74 -9.48
C ALA A 504 -5.68 -3.14 -10.45
N TRP A 505 -5.24 -2.84 -11.68
CA TRP A 505 -5.98 -2.21 -12.78
C TRP A 505 -6.33 -0.72 -12.64
N ASN A 506 -5.84 -0.01 -11.62
CA ASN A 506 -6.04 1.44 -11.51
C ASN A 506 -5.09 2.20 -12.46
N PRO A 507 -5.59 2.85 -13.53
CA PRO A 507 -4.74 3.57 -14.49
C PRO A 507 -4.17 4.89 -13.93
N LYS A 508 -4.72 5.38 -12.80
CA LYS A 508 -4.28 6.59 -12.10
C LYS A 508 -3.42 6.28 -10.86
N ALA A 509 -2.94 5.04 -10.73
CA ALA A 509 -2.08 4.63 -9.62
C ALA A 509 -0.72 5.33 -9.67
N GLN A 510 -0.29 5.87 -8.53
CA GLN A 510 1.04 6.46 -8.35
C GLN A 510 1.66 5.96 -7.04
N SER A 511 2.88 5.44 -7.11
CA SER A 511 3.60 5.00 -5.92
C SER A 511 4.30 6.18 -5.22
N PRO A 512 4.64 6.05 -3.92
CA PRO A 512 5.40 7.07 -3.20
C PRO A 512 6.76 7.40 -3.82
N VAL A 513 7.33 6.49 -4.61
CA VAL A 513 8.63 6.67 -5.29
C VAL A 513 8.47 7.14 -6.75
N GLY A 514 7.24 7.37 -7.23
CA GLY A 514 6.95 7.97 -8.53
C GLY A 514 6.57 7.00 -9.66
N ALA A 515 6.44 5.71 -9.38
CA ALA A 515 5.97 4.73 -10.37
C ALA A 515 4.51 5.03 -10.75
N SER A 516 4.16 4.97 -12.04
CA SER A 516 2.89 5.52 -12.54
C SER A 516 2.11 4.57 -13.46
N GLY A 517 0.79 4.60 -13.33
CA GLY A 517 -0.18 3.96 -14.22
C GLY A 517 -0.30 2.45 -14.07
N LEU A 518 -0.91 1.81 -15.08
CA LEU A 518 -1.30 0.39 -15.07
C LEU A 518 -0.16 -0.59 -14.80
N MET A 519 1.02 -0.31 -15.36
CA MET A 519 2.23 -1.14 -15.25
C MET A 519 3.30 -0.49 -14.36
N GLN A 520 2.93 0.52 -13.57
CA GLN A 520 3.79 1.22 -12.60
C GLN A 520 5.19 1.55 -13.16
N VAL A 521 5.21 2.21 -14.32
CA VAL A 521 6.47 2.57 -14.99
C VAL A 521 7.10 3.77 -14.28
N MET A 522 8.40 3.70 -13.98
CA MET A 522 9.18 4.82 -13.44
C MET A 522 9.48 5.84 -14.56
N PRO A 523 9.47 7.16 -14.28
CA PRO A 523 9.75 8.17 -15.31
C PRO A 523 11.06 7.97 -16.09
N LYS A 524 12.15 7.62 -15.40
CA LYS A 524 13.46 7.32 -16.03
C LYS A 524 13.41 6.07 -16.91
N THR A 525 12.69 5.04 -16.48
CA THR A 525 12.49 3.81 -17.27
C THR A 525 11.67 4.11 -18.52
N ALA A 526 10.64 4.95 -18.41
CA ALA A 526 9.82 5.36 -19.53
C ALA A 526 10.62 6.13 -20.58
N GLU A 527 11.43 7.10 -20.17
CA GLU A 527 12.30 7.86 -21.06
C GLU A 527 13.30 6.95 -21.80
N HIS A 528 14.02 6.10 -21.06
CA HIS A 528 14.96 5.16 -21.65
C HIS A 528 14.28 4.17 -22.61
N THR A 529 13.11 3.66 -22.26
CA THR A 529 12.36 2.72 -23.10
C THR A 529 11.82 3.41 -24.36
N ALA A 530 11.31 4.63 -24.23
CA ALA A 530 10.82 5.41 -25.36
C ALA A 530 11.94 5.69 -26.37
N GLN A 531 13.15 6.02 -25.91
CA GLN A 531 14.33 6.17 -26.76
C GLN A 531 14.72 4.84 -27.42
N MET A 532 14.81 3.75 -26.66
CA MET A 532 15.22 2.44 -27.17
C MET A 532 14.28 1.88 -28.24
N PHE A 533 12.96 2.11 -28.09
CA PHE A 533 11.93 1.60 -28.99
C PHE A 533 11.37 2.66 -29.95
N ASN A 534 12.00 3.84 -30.04
CA ASN A 534 11.58 4.95 -30.91
C ASN A 534 10.09 5.36 -30.73
N LEU A 535 9.62 5.44 -29.48
CA LEU A 535 8.25 5.83 -29.14
C LEU A 535 8.11 7.37 -29.14
N SER A 536 8.05 7.96 -30.33
CA SER A 536 8.07 9.42 -30.55
C SER A 536 6.89 10.19 -29.92
N ASN A 537 5.80 9.52 -29.58
CA ASN A 537 4.62 10.15 -28.97
C ASN A 537 4.76 10.37 -27.45
N TYR A 538 5.79 9.79 -26.81
CA TYR A 538 6.04 10.00 -25.39
C TYR A 538 6.94 11.22 -25.17
N MET A 539 6.39 12.22 -24.47
CA MET A 539 7.03 13.52 -24.23
C MET A 539 7.35 13.74 -22.76
N ASN A 540 6.47 13.31 -21.83
CA ASN A 540 6.69 13.47 -20.40
C ASN A 540 5.90 12.46 -19.53
N SER A 541 6.26 12.38 -18.25
CA SER A 541 5.74 11.39 -17.31
C SER A 541 4.24 11.50 -17.01
N SER A 542 3.58 12.64 -17.26
CA SER A 542 2.13 12.75 -17.05
C SER A 542 1.33 11.83 -17.99
N GLN A 543 1.88 11.53 -19.17
CA GLN A 543 1.28 10.59 -20.13
C GLN A 543 1.30 9.15 -19.61
N LEU A 544 2.07 8.81 -18.56
CA LEU A 544 2.02 7.47 -17.95
C LEU A 544 0.70 7.19 -17.23
N LEU A 545 -0.15 8.20 -17.00
CA LEU A 545 -1.51 8.03 -16.48
C LEU A 545 -2.55 7.75 -17.58
N ASP A 546 -2.15 7.81 -18.85
CA ASP A 546 -2.95 7.36 -19.99
C ASP A 546 -2.75 5.83 -20.16
N PRO A 547 -3.82 5.01 -20.11
CA PRO A 547 -3.72 3.56 -20.22
C PRO A 547 -2.98 3.09 -21.48
N VAL A 548 -3.25 3.70 -22.64
CA VAL A 548 -2.67 3.25 -23.92
C VAL A 548 -1.16 3.48 -23.92
N THR A 549 -0.75 4.70 -23.57
CA THR A 549 0.66 5.08 -23.45
C THR A 549 1.39 4.20 -22.42
N ASN A 550 0.77 3.98 -21.26
CA ASN A 550 1.37 3.18 -20.20
C ASN A 550 1.55 1.71 -20.61
N ILE A 551 0.55 1.11 -21.25
CA ILE A 551 0.63 -0.26 -21.78
C ILE A 551 1.72 -0.35 -22.84
N GLN A 552 1.79 0.60 -23.77
CA GLN A 552 2.82 0.60 -24.83
C GLN A 552 4.24 0.67 -24.25
N ILE A 553 4.50 1.58 -23.32
CA ILE A 553 5.82 1.72 -22.70
C ILE A 553 6.14 0.53 -21.80
N GLY A 554 5.19 0.12 -20.95
CA GLY A 554 5.39 -0.98 -20.00
C GLY A 554 5.63 -2.32 -20.69
N THR A 555 4.90 -2.62 -21.77
CA THR A 555 5.11 -3.85 -22.56
C THR A 555 6.44 -3.82 -23.33
N SER A 556 6.86 -2.68 -23.87
CA SER A 556 8.18 -2.54 -24.49
C SER A 556 9.32 -2.76 -23.50
N TYR A 557 9.22 -2.19 -22.29
CA TYR A 557 10.21 -2.44 -21.23
C TYR A 557 10.21 -3.91 -20.79
N LEU A 558 9.02 -4.50 -20.61
CA LEU A 558 8.88 -5.91 -20.25
C LEU A 558 9.49 -6.83 -21.31
N GLU A 559 9.30 -6.53 -22.60
CA GLU A 559 9.91 -7.27 -23.70
C GLU A 559 11.44 -7.15 -23.71
N TYR A 560 11.98 -5.96 -23.46
CA TYR A 560 13.42 -5.77 -23.33
C TYR A 560 14.02 -6.66 -22.23
N VAL A 561 13.44 -6.67 -21.03
CA VAL A 561 13.93 -7.55 -19.95
C VAL A 561 13.64 -9.03 -20.23
N TYR A 562 12.58 -9.34 -20.95
CA TYR A 562 12.25 -10.72 -21.35
C TYR A 562 13.25 -11.29 -22.36
N GLN A 563 13.57 -10.56 -23.43
CA GLN A 563 14.55 -11.00 -24.42
C GLN A 563 15.96 -11.07 -23.83
N SER A 564 16.39 -10.06 -23.08
CA SER A 564 17.74 -10.02 -22.49
C SER A 564 18.00 -11.12 -21.45
N LEU A 565 16.94 -11.70 -20.88
CA LEU A 565 17.03 -12.77 -19.89
C LEU A 565 16.57 -14.13 -20.45
N GLY A 566 16.71 -14.32 -21.76
CA GLY A 566 16.51 -15.62 -22.41
C GLY A 566 15.05 -16.07 -22.44
N ARG A 567 14.11 -15.13 -22.62
CA ARG A 567 12.67 -15.38 -22.77
C ARG A 567 12.09 -16.19 -21.60
N ASN A 568 12.40 -15.74 -20.39
CA ASN A 568 12.07 -16.44 -19.15
C ASN A 568 11.20 -15.55 -18.24
N ARG A 569 9.97 -15.98 -17.91
CA ARG A 569 9.04 -15.18 -17.11
C ARG A 569 9.52 -14.98 -15.68
N ILE A 570 10.21 -15.98 -15.11
CA ILE A 570 10.79 -15.87 -13.75
C ILE A 570 11.81 -14.73 -13.69
N LEU A 571 12.76 -14.73 -14.63
CA LEU A 571 13.85 -13.75 -14.65
C LEU A 571 13.36 -12.35 -15.03
N SER A 572 12.49 -12.26 -16.05
CA SER A 572 11.95 -10.98 -16.50
C SER A 572 11.00 -10.33 -15.49
N SER A 573 10.17 -11.10 -14.78
CA SER A 573 9.35 -10.58 -13.67
C SER A 573 10.23 -10.04 -12.55
N ALA A 574 11.28 -10.78 -12.19
CA ALA A 574 12.24 -10.35 -11.18
C ALA A 574 12.98 -9.07 -11.62
N ALA A 575 13.35 -8.97 -12.90
CA ALA A 575 14.05 -7.81 -13.45
C ALA A 575 13.13 -6.59 -13.59
N TYR A 576 11.85 -6.78 -13.89
CA TYR A 576 10.87 -5.70 -13.94
C TYR A 576 10.73 -5.03 -12.57
N ASN A 577 10.71 -5.81 -11.48
CA ASN A 577 10.57 -5.30 -10.12
C ASN A 577 11.90 -4.81 -9.49
N ALA A 578 12.99 -5.55 -9.65
CA ALA A 578 14.26 -5.29 -8.95
C ALA A 578 15.42 -4.81 -9.85
N GLY A 579 15.20 -4.72 -11.16
CA GLY A 579 16.19 -4.39 -12.16
C GLY A 579 17.03 -5.60 -12.63
N PRO A 580 17.49 -5.62 -13.90
CA PRO A 580 18.21 -6.75 -14.49
C PRO A 580 19.56 -7.03 -13.82
N SER A 581 20.25 -6.00 -13.33
CA SER A 581 21.54 -6.16 -12.63
C SER A 581 21.43 -7.08 -11.40
N ARG A 582 20.37 -6.90 -10.59
CA ARG A 582 20.12 -7.76 -9.41
C ARG A 582 19.85 -9.21 -9.83
N VAL A 583 19.08 -9.42 -10.88
CA VAL A 583 18.78 -10.76 -11.39
C VAL A 583 20.05 -11.47 -11.87
N ASN A 584 20.94 -10.76 -12.57
CA ASN A 584 22.23 -11.31 -12.97
C ASN A 584 23.11 -11.69 -11.77
N THR A 585 23.13 -10.87 -10.71
CA THR A 585 23.79 -11.26 -9.45
C THR A 585 23.18 -12.52 -8.86
N TRP A 586 21.86 -12.63 -8.81
CA TRP A 586 21.20 -13.80 -8.22
C TRP A 586 21.45 -15.08 -9.04
N LEU A 587 21.42 -15.00 -10.36
CA LEU A 587 21.81 -16.10 -11.26
C LEU A 587 23.28 -16.49 -11.10
N GLY A 588 24.18 -15.51 -10.97
CA GLY A 588 25.59 -15.77 -10.70
C GLY A 588 25.79 -16.48 -9.35
N ASN A 589 25.01 -16.09 -8.34
CA ASN A 589 25.05 -16.70 -7.01
C ASN A 589 24.59 -18.16 -7.03
N THR A 590 23.53 -18.50 -7.77
CA THR A 590 23.03 -19.89 -7.90
C THR A 590 23.88 -20.71 -8.87
N GLY A 591 24.48 -20.09 -9.88
CA GLY A 591 25.45 -20.69 -10.79
C GLY A 591 24.98 -21.96 -11.49
N GLY A 592 23.70 -22.04 -11.88
CA GLY A 592 23.13 -23.21 -12.56
C GLY A 592 22.89 -24.43 -11.65
N ARG A 593 23.07 -24.30 -10.33
CA ARG A 593 22.98 -25.43 -9.39
C ARG A 593 21.56 -25.74 -8.96
N VAL A 594 20.58 -24.90 -9.28
CA VAL A 594 19.21 -25.04 -8.74
C VAL A 594 18.16 -25.14 -9.84
N ASP A 595 16.97 -25.61 -9.47
CA ASP A 595 15.81 -25.60 -10.35
C ASP A 595 15.05 -24.25 -10.26
N ALA A 596 14.04 -24.07 -11.12
CA ALA A 596 13.22 -22.86 -11.14
C ALA A 596 12.58 -22.52 -9.79
N VAL A 597 12.07 -23.51 -9.05
CA VAL A 597 11.33 -23.26 -7.81
C VAL A 597 12.29 -22.85 -6.69
N ALA A 598 13.48 -23.48 -6.63
CA ALA A 598 14.55 -23.10 -5.71
C ALA A 598 15.08 -21.70 -6.03
N PHE A 599 15.26 -21.35 -7.31
CA PHE A 599 15.65 -20.00 -7.71
C PHE A 599 14.63 -18.97 -7.20
N ILE A 600 13.33 -19.16 -7.51
CA ILE A 600 12.27 -18.25 -7.06
C ILE A 600 12.27 -18.10 -5.54
N GLU A 601 12.33 -19.22 -4.80
CA GLU A 601 12.26 -19.16 -3.33
C GLU A 601 13.51 -18.56 -2.69
N SER A 602 14.67 -18.68 -3.34
CA SER A 602 15.95 -18.15 -2.86
C SER A 602 16.20 -16.68 -3.20
N ILE A 603 15.35 -16.04 -4.02
CA ILE A 603 15.41 -14.59 -4.31
C ILE A 603 15.49 -13.84 -2.96
N PRO A 604 16.58 -13.09 -2.69
CA PRO A 604 16.80 -12.50 -1.37
C PRO A 604 15.76 -11.44 -0.98
N PHE A 605 15.26 -10.68 -1.95
CA PHE A 605 14.28 -9.63 -1.69
C PHE A 605 12.88 -10.24 -1.55
N SER A 606 12.28 -10.10 -0.37
CA SER A 606 10.94 -10.64 -0.07
C SER A 606 9.88 -10.09 -1.00
N GLU A 607 9.94 -8.79 -1.31
CA GLU A 607 9.05 -8.13 -2.26
C GLU A 607 9.12 -8.79 -3.64
N THR A 608 10.32 -8.87 -4.22
CA THR A 608 10.52 -9.47 -5.56
C THR A 608 10.18 -10.95 -5.59
N ARG A 609 10.48 -11.70 -4.52
CA ARG A 609 10.10 -13.11 -4.41
C ARG A 609 8.57 -13.29 -4.44
N GLY A 610 7.85 -12.48 -3.66
CA GLY A 610 6.38 -12.47 -3.68
C GLY A 610 5.82 -12.03 -5.02
N TYR A 611 6.42 -11.00 -5.62
CA TYR A 611 6.06 -10.46 -6.93
C TYR A 611 6.11 -11.53 -8.03
N VAL A 612 7.23 -12.26 -8.15
CA VAL A 612 7.39 -13.32 -9.17
C VAL A 612 6.36 -14.43 -8.98
N LYS A 613 6.15 -14.90 -7.74
CA LYS A 613 5.12 -15.91 -7.42
C LYS A 613 3.72 -15.45 -7.85
N ASN A 614 3.37 -14.21 -7.54
CA ASN A 614 2.08 -13.63 -7.89
C ASN A 614 1.92 -13.54 -9.41
N VAL A 615 2.88 -12.97 -10.13
CA VAL A 615 2.79 -12.78 -11.59
C VAL A 615 2.65 -14.11 -12.31
N LEU A 616 3.41 -15.13 -11.92
CA LEU A 616 3.29 -16.46 -12.54
C LEU A 616 1.91 -17.08 -12.31
N ALA A 617 1.37 -16.97 -11.08
CA ALA A 617 0.01 -17.44 -10.78
C ALA A 617 -1.05 -16.63 -11.54
N TYR A 618 -0.89 -15.31 -11.65
CA TYR A 618 -1.81 -14.43 -12.35
C TYR A 618 -1.82 -14.71 -13.86
N ASP A 619 -0.66 -14.99 -14.46
CA ASP A 619 -0.56 -15.40 -15.86
C ASP A 619 -1.27 -16.74 -16.10
N ALA A 620 -1.19 -17.69 -15.15
CA ALA A 620 -1.99 -18.92 -15.22
C ALA A 620 -3.51 -18.64 -15.18
N TYR A 621 -3.97 -17.70 -14.35
CA TYR A 621 -5.38 -17.29 -14.31
C TYR A 621 -5.82 -16.60 -15.60
N TYR A 622 -5.03 -15.67 -16.14
CA TYR A 622 -5.37 -15.04 -17.42
C TYR A 622 -5.40 -16.04 -18.57
N ARG A 623 -4.46 -16.99 -18.62
CA ARG A 623 -4.51 -18.08 -19.60
C ARG A 623 -5.78 -18.92 -19.45
N TYR A 624 -6.21 -19.23 -18.23
CA TYR A 624 -7.48 -19.91 -17.99
C TYR A 624 -8.66 -19.17 -18.62
N PHE A 625 -8.81 -17.87 -18.34
CA PHE A 625 -9.90 -17.05 -18.90
C PHE A 625 -9.78 -16.84 -20.42
N MET A 626 -8.57 -16.92 -20.97
CA MET A 626 -8.30 -16.93 -22.41
C MET A 626 -8.45 -18.32 -23.05
N LYS A 627 -8.89 -19.35 -22.31
CA LYS A 627 -9.01 -20.74 -22.77
C LYS A 627 -7.69 -21.32 -23.31
N ARG A 628 -6.58 -21.00 -22.64
CA ARG A 628 -5.23 -21.47 -22.94
C ARG A 628 -4.72 -22.41 -21.83
N PRO A 629 -3.73 -23.27 -22.10
CA PRO A 629 -3.12 -24.12 -21.08
C PRO A 629 -2.63 -23.33 -19.87
N THR A 630 -2.90 -23.84 -18.66
CA THR A 630 -2.68 -23.14 -17.38
C THR A 630 -1.44 -23.58 -16.61
N LYS A 631 -0.59 -24.41 -17.23
CA LYS A 631 0.67 -24.91 -16.63
C LYS A 631 1.49 -23.74 -16.07
N ILE A 632 1.85 -23.75 -14.79
CA ILE A 632 2.42 -22.58 -14.11
C ILE A 632 3.75 -22.14 -14.76
N LEU A 633 4.64 -23.09 -15.03
CA LEU A 633 5.90 -22.88 -15.73
C LEU A 633 5.89 -23.63 -17.08
N THR A 634 6.42 -23.00 -18.12
CA THR A 634 6.66 -23.67 -19.41
C THR A 634 7.68 -24.79 -19.22
N ASP A 635 7.77 -25.72 -20.18
CA ASP A 635 8.77 -26.80 -20.13
C ASP A 635 10.20 -26.22 -20.08
N ALA A 636 10.48 -25.24 -20.93
CA ALA A 636 11.77 -24.55 -20.96
C ALA A 636 12.11 -23.85 -19.63
N GLU A 637 11.14 -23.24 -18.94
CA GLU A 637 11.38 -22.66 -17.62
C GLU A 637 11.53 -23.72 -16.53
N TRP A 638 10.76 -24.81 -16.60
CA TRP A 638 10.78 -25.88 -15.60
C TRP A 638 12.08 -26.69 -15.63
N GLU A 639 12.58 -27.00 -16.84
CA GLU A 639 13.76 -27.82 -17.06
C GLU A 639 15.07 -27.03 -17.00
N ARG A 640 14.99 -25.70 -17.13
CA ARG A 640 16.17 -24.83 -17.04
C ARG A 640 16.85 -24.97 -15.69
N ARG A 641 18.18 -24.95 -15.74
CA ARG A 641 19.05 -24.78 -14.57
C ARG A 641 19.27 -23.30 -14.30
N TYR A 642 19.12 -22.91 -13.05
CA TYR A 642 19.20 -21.54 -12.57
C TYR A 642 20.41 -21.34 -11.64
#